data_AF-A0A5C1HWS0-F1
#
_entry.id   AF-A0A5C1HWS0-F1
#
_cell.length_a   1.000
_cell.length_b   1.000
_cell.length_c   1.000
_cell.angle_alpha   90.00
_cell.angle_beta   90.00
_cell.angle_gamma   90.00
#
_symmetry.space_group_name_H-M   'P 1'
#
loop_
_entity.id
_entity.type
_entity.pdbx_description
1 polymer ?
#
loop_
_entity_poly.entity_id
_entity_poly.type
_entity_poly.pdbx_seq_one_letter_code
_entity_poly.pdbx_strand_id
1 'polypeptide(L)'
;MNQIQLYINDQLVDLSDDTPIALTFQINNLAEVKNQQGNTSNQFQLPLTQRNRQILGFPDDIAFTSALPYDNYQAKVIQDGLEIIPYGLAVLNGIEQNMANVTILSGNVDFFYALEGKIYDMGDSTSSVTNLGKNLPWQVYDHPWNLETIVASQKKEEGWIWPVVDYGSINEIDFDKPLDVYTMRPGFFIKTAIELMIGNTGYKASGSLLKNELYPKLICQFANDEFEHGTDFQNSVDGLSKSASLLYVTNKELVIDGGQLGMHANDNTDRTLPIGFQEYHATDRVNGTASLILDLDMHGVANTGDNGYFELIINYRDASGHESEATRQTINFTDKAYPPNTRERTETVKNLKLTYDFELNKGDSVFITYHLHRYNTTVFIHKGAAFRFDVDQKPVLYGQQVQCERIFPDISQKDLLKDTLQRFGIVCQTDNSSRTVSFNSFADIVSNIPIAKNWTSKCIDQGKTISFQLGGYAQVNYMTYRDDDNVLPKKLADSEIIVKDKTLPANADLFESQFAPTLNRAFTGGTIAQIKKLDPDSDTNDFSISTSPRILIDQKLNLLNLKDSPTVKFTDGEKTVEVNDIVSVPYFYKPDGEFNLCFCDKPGINGNVLPGLKTQYYPQLEKILTQTKKVVRYFLLTPRDILELDLLIPVYLEQDSSYYYINKIDSWRKGQPTKVELVKLG
;
A
#
# COMPACT_ATOMS: atom_id res chain seq x y z
N MET A 1 -34.91 3.28 37.28
CA MET A 1 -35.12 2.55 36.00
C MET A 1 -33.77 2.46 35.30
N ASN A 2 -33.36 1.27 34.84
CA ASN A 2 -32.17 1.08 34.01
C ASN A 2 -32.59 1.16 32.55
N GLN A 3 -32.66 2.37 31.98
CA GLN A 3 -33.15 2.52 30.61
C GLN A 3 -31.95 2.46 29.67
N ILE A 4 -31.79 1.32 28.99
CA ILE A 4 -30.85 1.16 27.88
C ILE A 4 -31.60 1.30 26.55
N GLN A 5 -30.97 1.96 25.58
CA GLN A 5 -31.47 2.09 24.21
C GLN A 5 -30.37 1.71 23.24
N LEU A 6 -30.73 0.97 22.20
CA LEU A 6 -29.86 0.64 21.08
C LEU A 6 -30.45 1.23 19.81
N TYR A 7 -29.64 1.94 19.05
CA TYR A 7 -29.96 2.39 17.71
C TYR A 7 -29.07 1.64 16.72
N ILE A 8 -29.66 1.15 15.63
CA ILE A 8 -28.95 0.56 14.50
C ILE A 8 -29.38 1.32 13.24
N ASN A 9 -28.42 1.82 12.47
CA ASN A 9 -28.64 2.72 11.32
C ASN A 9 -29.57 3.90 11.67
N ASP A 10 -29.29 4.54 12.81
CA ASP A 10 -30.07 5.63 13.41
C ASP A 10 -31.54 5.31 13.74
N GLN A 11 -31.93 4.03 13.70
CA GLN A 11 -33.28 3.58 14.05
C GLN A 11 -33.29 2.89 15.41
N LEU A 12 -34.24 3.25 16.27
CA LEU A 12 -34.40 2.66 17.60
C LEU A 12 -34.80 1.18 17.46
N VAL A 13 -33.99 0.31 18.03
CA VAL A 13 -34.18 -1.14 18.04
C VAL A 13 -35.14 -1.52 19.16
N ASP A 14 -36.04 -2.47 18.90
CA ASP A 14 -36.89 -3.05 19.92
C ASP A 14 -36.07 -4.05 20.76
N LEU A 15 -35.82 -3.73 22.03
CA LEU A 15 -35.14 -4.59 23.00
C LEU A 15 -36.16 -5.35 23.85
N SER A 16 -35.82 -6.57 24.28
CA SER A 16 -36.58 -7.24 25.36
C SER A 16 -36.22 -6.63 26.73
N ASP A 17 -37.14 -6.69 27.69
CA ASP A 17 -37.01 -6.04 29.01
C ASP A 17 -35.69 -6.38 29.75
N ASP A 18 -35.12 -7.57 29.49
CA ASP A 18 -33.91 -8.08 30.14
C ASP A 18 -32.70 -8.24 29.20
N THR A 19 -32.70 -7.61 28.01
CA THR A 19 -31.60 -7.76 27.04
C THR A 19 -30.25 -7.39 27.70
N PRO A 20 -29.33 -8.36 27.94
CA PRO A 20 -28.14 -8.10 28.73
C PRO A 20 -27.04 -7.58 27.82
N ILE A 21 -27.09 -6.30 27.46
CA ILE A 21 -25.97 -5.66 26.75
C ILE A 21 -24.89 -5.33 27.77
N ALA A 22 -23.85 -6.15 27.80
CA ALA A 22 -22.68 -6.03 28.65
C ALA A 22 -21.49 -5.54 27.83
N LEU A 23 -20.86 -4.45 28.26
CA LEU A 23 -19.81 -3.78 27.49
C LEU A 23 -18.43 -4.05 28.08
N THR A 24 -17.50 -4.48 27.24
CA THR A 24 -16.10 -4.71 27.57
C THR A 24 -15.24 -3.60 27.00
N PHE A 25 -14.45 -2.97 27.87
CA PHE A 25 -13.50 -1.91 27.51
C PHE A 25 -12.09 -2.41 27.81
N GLN A 26 -11.15 -2.24 26.88
CA GLN A 26 -9.80 -2.76 27.05
C GLN A 26 -8.77 -1.90 26.34
N ILE A 27 -7.58 -1.85 26.94
CA ILE A 27 -6.42 -1.19 26.35
C ILE A 27 -5.62 -2.24 25.57
N ASN A 28 -5.06 -1.86 24.42
CA ASN A 28 -4.22 -2.76 23.64
C ASN A 28 -2.95 -3.12 24.42
N ASN A 29 -2.79 -4.39 24.75
CA ASN A 29 -1.55 -4.92 25.33
C ASN A 29 -0.50 -5.10 24.21
N LEU A 30 0.74 -4.62 24.42
CA LEU A 30 1.83 -4.67 23.42
C LEU A 30 2.15 -6.10 22.94
N ALA A 31 1.96 -7.14 23.77
CA ALA A 31 2.09 -8.55 23.33
C ALA A 31 0.90 -9.09 22.54
N GLU A 32 -0.27 -8.46 22.66
CA GLU A 32 -1.50 -8.89 22.00
C GLU A 32 -1.86 -8.02 20.79
N VAL A 33 -0.98 -7.07 20.41
CA VAL A 33 -1.10 -6.22 19.21
C VAL A 33 -1.20 -7.04 17.92
N LYS A 34 -0.90 -8.34 17.98
CA LYS A 34 -1.12 -9.29 16.87
C LYS A 34 -2.57 -9.22 16.36
N ASN A 35 -3.57 -9.16 17.25
CA ASN A 35 -4.99 -9.01 16.90
C ASN A 35 -5.54 -7.75 17.57
N GLN A 36 -5.82 -6.70 16.78
CA GLN A 36 -6.27 -5.40 17.30
C GLN A 36 -7.48 -5.58 18.23
N GLN A 37 -7.33 -5.22 19.51
CA GLN A 37 -8.36 -5.33 20.53
C GLN A 37 -9.06 -3.98 20.65
N GLY A 38 -10.34 -3.93 20.30
CA GLY A 38 -11.20 -2.78 20.61
C GLY A 38 -12.25 -3.14 21.66
N ASN A 39 -13.16 -2.21 21.90
CA ASN A 39 -14.26 -2.42 22.85
C ASN A 39 -15.31 -3.31 22.18
N THR A 40 -15.93 -4.20 22.95
CA THR A 40 -16.91 -5.15 22.43
C THR A 40 -18.04 -5.38 23.43
N SER A 41 -19.22 -5.72 22.96
CA SER A 41 -20.26 -6.28 23.81
C SER A 41 -20.15 -7.81 23.90
N ASN A 42 -20.85 -8.41 24.86
CA ASN A 42 -21.25 -9.80 24.69
C ASN A 42 -22.15 -9.94 23.45
N GLN A 43 -22.28 -11.15 22.91
CA GLN A 43 -23.36 -11.47 22.00
C GLN A 43 -24.68 -11.42 22.79
N PHE A 44 -25.65 -10.66 22.29
CA PHE A 44 -27.01 -10.59 22.83
C PHE A 44 -28.04 -10.80 21.72
N GLN A 45 -29.29 -11.03 22.14
CA GLN A 45 -30.37 -11.39 21.24
C GLN A 45 -31.37 -10.24 21.11
N LEU A 46 -31.72 -9.91 19.87
CA LEU A 46 -32.78 -8.98 19.53
C LEU A 46 -34.01 -9.76 19.05
N PRO A 47 -35.23 -9.48 19.55
CA PRO A 47 -36.43 -10.08 19.00
C PRO A 47 -36.64 -9.62 17.56
N LEU A 48 -37.00 -10.54 16.66
CA LEU A 48 -37.34 -10.22 15.27
C LEU A 48 -38.75 -9.61 15.15
N THR A 49 -38.97 -8.47 15.82
CA THR A 49 -40.14 -7.63 15.57
C THR A 49 -40.12 -7.14 14.12
N GLN A 50 -41.27 -6.72 13.59
CA GLN A 50 -41.34 -6.19 12.23
C GLN A 50 -40.34 -5.04 12.01
N ARG A 51 -40.13 -4.19 13.03
CA ARG A 51 -39.16 -3.10 12.98
C ARG A 51 -37.72 -3.62 12.92
N ASN A 52 -37.33 -4.53 13.82
CA ASN A 52 -35.97 -5.07 13.85
C ASN A 52 -35.66 -5.86 12.56
N ARG A 53 -36.64 -6.59 12.01
CA ARG A 53 -36.49 -7.25 10.70
C ARG A 53 -36.20 -6.24 9.60
N GLN A 54 -36.91 -5.12 9.54
CA GLN A 54 -36.65 -4.06 8.56
C GLN A 54 -35.26 -3.44 8.72
N ILE A 55 -34.86 -3.11 9.95
CA ILE A 55 -33.54 -2.54 10.28
C ILE A 55 -32.41 -3.46 9.79
N LEU A 56 -32.56 -4.77 10.02
CA LEU A 56 -31.56 -5.79 9.68
C LEU A 56 -31.69 -6.32 8.23
N GLY A 57 -32.59 -5.77 7.41
CA GLY A 57 -32.74 -6.18 6.02
C GLY A 57 -33.39 -7.55 5.80
N PHE A 58 -34.36 -7.92 6.65
CA PHE A 58 -35.11 -9.18 6.66
C PHE A 58 -34.21 -10.43 6.69
N PRO A 59 -33.29 -10.53 7.66
CA PRO A 59 -32.25 -11.57 7.68
C PRO A 59 -32.78 -13.00 7.88
N ASP A 60 -34.02 -13.13 8.36
CA ASP A 60 -34.70 -14.40 8.62
C ASP A 60 -35.45 -14.96 7.41
N ASP A 61 -35.72 -14.12 6.41
CA ASP A 61 -36.55 -14.50 5.27
C ASP A 61 -35.68 -14.96 4.10
N ILE A 62 -35.68 -16.28 3.86
CA ILE A 62 -34.89 -16.94 2.81
C ILE A 62 -35.27 -16.41 1.41
N ALA A 63 -36.48 -15.86 1.23
CA ALA A 63 -36.91 -15.30 -0.05
C ALA A 63 -36.33 -13.90 -0.31
N PHE A 64 -35.90 -13.17 0.73
CA PHE A 64 -35.29 -11.85 0.59
C PHE A 64 -33.78 -11.96 0.48
N THR A 65 -33.26 -11.53 -0.68
CA THR A 65 -31.83 -11.38 -0.91
C THR A 65 -31.46 -9.91 -0.71
N SER A 66 -30.99 -9.53 0.48
CA SER A 66 -30.40 -8.20 0.71
C SER A 66 -28.93 -8.34 1.11
N ALA A 67 -28.13 -7.31 0.83
CA ALA A 67 -26.71 -7.30 1.22
C ALA A 67 -26.51 -6.96 2.70
N LEU A 68 -27.51 -6.37 3.36
CA LEU A 68 -27.41 -5.85 4.73
C LEU A 68 -27.01 -6.93 5.77
N PRO A 69 -27.57 -8.16 5.77
CA PRO A 69 -27.14 -9.22 6.69
C PRO A 69 -25.66 -9.61 6.57
N TYR A 70 -25.00 -9.25 5.47
CA TYR A 70 -23.61 -9.56 5.18
C TYR A 70 -22.68 -8.35 5.37
N ASP A 71 -23.19 -7.26 5.94
CA ASP A 71 -22.44 -6.03 6.21
C ASP A 71 -22.55 -5.64 7.69
N ASN A 72 -21.68 -4.72 8.13
CA ASN A 72 -21.74 -4.11 9.44
C ASN A 72 -22.78 -2.99 9.46
N TYR A 73 -23.47 -2.83 10.58
CA TYR A 73 -24.44 -1.75 10.77
C TYR A 73 -23.88 -0.67 11.67
N GLN A 74 -24.23 0.59 11.44
CA GLN A 74 -23.89 1.65 12.39
C GLN A 74 -24.69 1.45 13.67
N ALA A 75 -24.04 1.51 14.83
CA ALA A 75 -24.67 1.28 16.13
C ALA A 75 -24.40 2.41 17.13
N LYS A 76 -25.40 2.68 17.98
CA LYS A 76 -25.31 3.62 19.08
C LYS A 76 -26.01 3.07 20.34
N VAL A 77 -25.32 3.12 21.47
CA VAL A 77 -25.83 2.65 22.78
C VAL A 77 -25.98 3.82 23.73
N ILE A 78 -27.19 4.02 24.24
CA ILE A 78 -27.53 5.04 25.23
C ILE A 78 -27.95 4.38 26.54
N GLN A 79 -27.38 4.80 27.66
CA GLN A 79 -27.76 4.36 29.00
C GLN A 79 -28.16 5.57 29.84
N ASP A 80 -29.41 5.60 30.30
CA ASP A 80 -30.00 6.71 31.07
C ASP A 80 -29.83 8.10 30.43
N GLY A 81 -29.94 8.17 29.09
CA GLY A 81 -29.75 9.41 28.33
C GLY A 81 -28.30 9.79 28.06
N LEU A 82 -27.31 9.01 28.53
CA LEU A 82 -25.90 9.19 28.20
C LEU A 82 -25.49 8.26 27.05
N GLU A 83 -24.85 8.81 26.03
CA GLU A 83 -24.34 8.07 24.87
C GLU A 83 -23.06 7.32 25.24
N ILE A 84 -23.21 6.09 25.74
CA ILE A 84 -22.07 5.26 26.15
C ILE A 84 -21.23 4.82 24.95
N ILE A 85 -21.90 4.49 23.85
CA ILE A 85 -21.26 4.23 22.56
C ILE A 85 -21.95 5.14 21.55
N PRO A 86 -21.39 6.33 21.26
CA PRO A 86 -21.99 7.25 20.28
C PRO A 86 -21.81 6.73 18.85
N TYR A 87 -20.68 6.07 18.58
CA TYR A 87 -20.35 5.44 17.30
C TYR A 87 -19.75 4.05 17.54
N GLY A 88 -20.42 3.03 17.05
CA GLY A 88 -19.96 1.64 17.04
C GLY A 88 -20.48 0.91 15.80
N LEU A 89 -20.05 -0.34 15.64
CA LEU A 89 -20.46 -1.26 14.59
C LEU A 89 -21.26 -2.40 15.21
N ALA A 90 -22.49 -2.61 14.76
CA ALA A 90 -23.24 -3.82 15.08
C ALA A 90 -22.94 -4.89 14.02
N VAL A 91 -22.61 -6.08 14.49
CA VAL A 91 -22.36 -7.27 13.67
C VAL A 91 -23.50 -8.25 13.89
N LEU A 92 -24.19 -8.64 12.82
CA LEU A 92 -25.19 -9.70 12.84
C LEU A 92 -24.49 -11.06 12.71
N ASN A 93 -24.41 -11.82 13.79
CA ASN A 93 -23.73 -13.11 13.81
C ASN A 93 -24.59 -14.26 13.28
N GLY A 94 -25.92 -14.08 13.28
CA GLY A 94 -26.86 -15.06 12.75
C GLY A 94 -28.26 -14.92 13.34
N ILE A 95 -29.18 -15.71 12.78
CA ILE A 95 -30.56 -15.81 13.26
C ILE A 95 -30.78 -17.17 13.91
N GLU A 96 -31.38 -17.16 15.10
CA GLU A 96 -31.81 -18.36 15.80
C GLU A 96 -33.30 -18.22 16.14
N GLN A 97 -34.13 -19.02 15.47
CA GLN A 97 -35.60 -18.95 15.57
C GLN A 97 -36.12 -17.53 15.29
N ASN A 98 -36.67 -16.86 16.32
CA ASN A 98 -37.22 -15.51 16.21
C ASN A 98 -36.30 -14.44 16.81
N MET A 99 -35.00 -14.75 16.95
CA MET A 99 -34.01 -13.86 17.56
C MET A 99 -32.82 -13.63 16.63
N ALA A 100 -32.37 -12.38 16.54
CA ALA A 100 -31.11 -12.01 15.90
C ALA A 100 -29.98 -11.95 16.92
N ASN A 101 -28.89 -12.66 16.66
CA ASN A 101 -27.68 -12.66 17.47
C ASN A 101 -26.77 -11.52 17.04
N VAL A 102 -26.60 -10.50 17.89
CA VAL A 102 -25.87 -9.28 17.56
C VAL A 102 -24.73 -9.03 18.55
N THR A 103 -23.62 -8.50 18.04
CA THR A 103 -22.48 -8.00 18.82
C THR A 103 -22.22 -6.54 18.45
N ILE A 104 -21.94 -5.68 19.44
CA ILE A 104 -21.53 -4.28 19.22
C ILE A 104 -20.01 -4.17 19.39
N LEU A 105 -19.33 -3.66 18.39
CA LEU A 105 -17.91 -3.33 18.40
C LEU A 105 -17.76 -1.79 18.47
N SER A 106 -16.77 -1.30 19.22
CA SER A 106 -16.52 0.15 19.34
C SER A 106 -15.08 0.43 19.78
N GLY A 107 -14.78 1.70 20.10
CA GLY A 107 -13.42 2.14 20.37
C GLY A 107 -12.53 1.93 19.15
N ASN A 108 -11.36 1.32 19.36
CA ASN A 108 -10.35 1.19 18.31
C ASN A 108 -10.83 0.39 17.09
N VAL A 109 -11.88 -0.44 17.22
CA VAL A 109 -12.39 -1.22 16.08
C VAL A 109 -12.87 -0.31 14.94
N ASP A 110 -13.64 0.74 15.24
CA ASP A 110 -14.20 1.64 14.22
C ASP A 110 -13.08 2.35 13.44
N PHE A 111 -12.11 2.90 14.17
CA PHE A 111 -10.94 3.56 13.58
C PHE A 111 -10.11 2.61 12.72
N PHE A 112 -9.79 1.41 13.20
CA PHE A 112 -9.02 0.46 12.39
C PHE A 112 -9.83 -0.09 11.21
N TYR A 113 -11.14 -0.31 11.37
CA TYR A 113 -12.02 -0.69 10.27
C TYR A 113 -12.01 0.37 9.16
N ALA A 114 -12.02 1.66 9.52
CA ALA A 114 -11.87 2.76 8.56
C ALA A 114 -10.49 2.80 7.86
N LEU A 115 -9.48 2.14 8.42
CA LEU A 115 -8.15 1.97 7.83
C LEU A 115 -7.99 0.64 7.08
N GLU A 116 -9.08 -0.01 6.67
CA GLU A 116 -8.98 -1.21 5.81
C GLU A 116 -8.40 -0.90 4.43
N GLY A 117 -7.90 -1.93 3.75
CA GLY A 117 -7.33 -1.83 2.40
C GLY A 117 -5.83 -1.52 2.32
N LYS A 118 -5.31 -1.64 1.09
CA LYS A 118 -3.90 -1.42 0.78
C LYS A 118 -3.65 0.05 0.49
N ILE A 119 -2.42 0.50 0.76
CA ILE A 119 -2.05 1.90 0.51
C ILE A 119 -2.12 2.22 -1.00
N TYR A 120 -1.67 1.31 -1.87
CA TYR A 120 -1.70 1.54 -3.31
C TYR A 120 -3.13 1.72 -3.88
N ASP A 121 -4.15 1.14 -3.25
CA ASP A 121 -5.56 1.30 -3.67
C ASP A 121 -6.08 2.73 -3.44
N MET A 122 -5.38 3.53 -2.63
CA MET A 122 -5.80 4.89 -2.28
C MET A 122 -5.54 5.91 -3.41
N GLY A 123 -4.81 5.53 -4.45
CA GLY A 123 -4.59 6.31 -5.67
C GLY A 123 -5.50 5.94 -6.84
N ASP A 124 -6.35 4.91 -6.69
CA ASP A 124 -7.25 4.44 -7.73
C ASP A 124 -8.72 4.74 -7.35
N SER A 125 -9.33 5.74 -7.99
CA SER A 125 -10.71 6.17 -7.77
C SER A 125 -11.74 5.11 -8.17
N THR A 126 -11.34 4.19 -9.05
CA THR A 126 -12.17 3.10 -9.60
C THR A 126 -11.98 1.76 -8.90
N SER A 127 -11.11 1.67 -7.86
CA SER A 127 -10.85 0.41 -7.15
C SER A 127 -12.14 -0.22 -6.60
N SER A 128 -12.47 -1.41 -7.11
CA SER A 128 -13.71 -2.14 -6.83
C SER A 128 -13.79 -2.72 -5.42
N VAL A 129 -12.70 -2.66 -4.65
CA VAL A 129 -12.60 -3.41 -3.39
C VAL A 129 -13.10 -2.59 -2.19
N THR A 130 -13.11 -1.24 -2.21
CA THR A 130 -13.22 -0.53 -0.91
C THR A 130 -13.74 0.93 -0.89
N ASN A 131 -14.03 1.60 -2.02
CA ASN A 131 -14.30 3.05 -2.05
C ASN A 131 -13.17 3.96 -1.47
N LEU A 132 -12.00 3.41 -1.09
CA LEU A 132 -10.93 4.12 -0.37
C LEU A 132 -10.27 5.22 -1.20
N GLY A 133 -10.03 4.95 -2.49
CA GLY A 133 -9.39 5.88 -3.43
C GLY A 133 -10.32 6.97 -3.98
N LYS A 134 -11.60 7.03 -3.59
CA LYS A 134 -12.56 8.01 -4.14
C LYS A 134 -12.13 9.47 -3.99
N ASN A 135 -11.43 9.79 -2.90
CA ASN A 135 -10.98 11.15 -2.60
C ASN A 135 -9.52 11.40 -3.02
N LEU A 136 -8.84 10.39 -3.59
CA LEU A 136 -7.44 10.45 -4.01
C LEU A 136 -6.52 11.21 -3.03
N PRO A 137 -6.50 10.85 -1.73
CA PRO A 137 -5.82 11.66 -0.70
C PRO A 137 -4.33 11.86 -0.93
N TRP A 138 -3.69 10.99 -1.73
CA TRP A 138 -2.27 11.04 -2.04
C TRP A 138 -1.92 11.96 -3.22
N GLN A 139 -2.89 12.28 -4.08
CA GLN A 139 -2.68 13.02 -5.33
C GLN A 139 -2.03 14.40 -5.14
N VAL A 140 -2.23 15.02 -3.98
CA VAL A 140 -1.58 16.31 -3.62
C VAL A 140 -0.05 16.21 -3.58
N TYR A 141 0.49 15.01 -3.47
CA TYR A 141 1.92 14.74 -3.44
C TYR A 141 2.46 14.18 -4.76
N ASP A 142 1.61 13.95 -5.77
CA ASP A 142 2.07 13.50 -7.08
C ASP A 142 3.04 14.53 -7.68
N HIS A 143 4.09 14.03 -8.34
CA HIS A 143 5.15 14.86 -8.86
C HIS A 143 5.85 14.21 -10.05
N PRO A 144 6.39 14.99 -11.00
CA PRO A 144 7.07 14.42 -12.16
C PRO A 144 8.43 13.83 -11.77
N TRP A 145 8.77 12.64 -12.27
CA TRP A 145 10.12 12.08 -12.13
C TRP A 145 11.09 12.83 -13.05
N ASN A 146 11.75 13.87 -12.55
CA ASN A 146 12.76 14.61 -13.30
C ASN A 146 13.88 15.20 -12.42
N LEU A 147 14.94 15.69 -13.07
CA LEU A 147 16.14 16.22 -12.41
C LEU A 147 15.83 17.39 -11.47
N GLU A 148 14.99 18.34 -11.91
CA GLU A 148 14.60 19.51 -11.11
C GLU A 148 13.89 19.09 -9.82
N THR A 149 12.93 18.19 -9.94
CA THR A 149 12.15 17.63 -8.84
C THR A 149 13.04 16.91 -7.83
N ILE A 150 13.94 16.05 -8.31
CA ILE A 150 14.86 15.28 -7.47
C ILE A 150 15.77 16.21 -6.67
N VAL A 151 16.36 17.21 -7.31
CA VAL A 151 17.23 18.19 -6.65
C VAL A 151 16.44 19.05 -5.66
N ALA A 152 15.25 19.52 -6.02
CA ALA A 152 14.41 20.32 -5.13
C ALA A 152 13.98 19.53 -3.87
N SER A 153 13.85 18.21 -3.99
CA SER A 153 13.41 17.33 -2.90
C SER A 153 14.41 17.20 -1.75
N GLN A 154 15.70 17.51 -1.97
CA GLN A 154 16.76 17.26 -0.99
C GLN A 154 16.50 17.97 0.35
N LYS A 155 15.75 19.08 0.35
CA LYS A 155 15.42 19.87 1.53
C LYS A 155 14.04 19.57 2.13
N LYS A 156 13.24 18.70 1.52
CA LYS A 156 11.88 18.39 2.01
C LYS A 156 11.91 17.64 3.33
N GLU A 157 10.94 17.92 4.20
CA GLU A 157 10.76 17.26 5.50
C GLU A 157 9.36 16.62 5.64
N GLU A 158 8.58 16.61 4.56
CA GLU A 158 7.25 16.03 4.47
C GLU A 158 6.92 15.61 3.03
N GLY A 159 5.94 14.74 2.86
CA GLY A 159 5.51 14.22 1.56
C GLY A 159 6.52 13.26 0.94
N TRP A 160 6.86 13.50 -0.32
CA TRP A 160 7.84 12.70 -1.06
C TRP A 160 9.24 13.30 -1.01
N ILE A 161 10.24 12.44 -1.19
CA ILE A 161 11.65 12.79 -1.28
C ILE A 161 12.37 11.87 -2.24
N TRP A 162 13.43 12.33 -2.91
CA TRP A 162 14.35 11.49 -3.70
C TRP A 162 15.71 11.46 -3.03
N PRO A 163 15.86 10.68 -1.95
CA PRO A 163 17.06 10.70 -1.16
C PRO A 163 18.22 10.00 -1.89
N VAL A 164 19.46 10.29 -1.47
CA VAL A 164 20.63 9.57 -1.96
C VAL A 164 20.74 8.23 -1.23
N VAL A 165 20.22 7.18 -1.87
CA VAL A 165 20.32 5.78 -1.44
C VAL A 165 21.09 5.02 -2.52
N ASP A 166 21.98 4.14 -2.11
CA ASP A 166 22.67 3.29 -3.08
C ASP A 166 21.86 2.06 -3.44
N TYR A 167 21.32 2.08 -4.65
CA TYR A 167 20.63 0.94 -5.24
C TYR A 167 21.56 -0.07 -5.93
N GLY A 168 22.87 0.11 -5.86
CA GLY A 168 23.88 -0.75 -6.48
C GLY A 168 24.70 -0.05 -7.58
N SER A 169 24.39 1.21 -7.93
CA SER A 169 25.08 1.96 -8.98
C SER A 169 26.25 2.81 -8.46
N ILE A 170 26.32 3.09 -7.17
CA ILE A 170 27.33 4.02 -6.65
C ILE A 170 28.62 3.20 -6.45
N ASN A 171 29.61 3.24 -7.34
CA ASN A 171 30.76 2.31 -7.22
C ASN A 171 32.01 2.92 -6.60
N GLU A 172 32.07 4.24 -6.42
CA GLU A 172 33.27 4.94 -5.92
C GLU A 172 32.94 5.88 -4.75
N ILE A 173 33.96 6.18 -3.94
CA ILE A 173 33.96 7.24 -2.91
C ILE A 173 34.23 8.61 -3.58
N ASP A 174 34.46 8.61 -4.90
CA ASP A 174 34.78 9.80 -5.67
C ASP A 174 33.49 10.52 -6.10
N PHE A 175 33.24 11.68 -5.47
CA PHE A 175 32.05 12.51 -5.68
C PHE A 175 32.15 13.36 -6.95
N ASP A 176 33.21 13.18 -7.75
CA ASP A 176 33.36 13.83 -9.04
C ASP A 176 32.38 13.30 -10.09
N LYS A 177 31.93 12.04 -9.95
CA LYS A 177 30.92 11.44 -10.83
C LYS A 177 29.50 11.89 -10.41
N PRO A 178 28.72 12.48 -11.33
CA PRO A 178 27.33 12.81 -11.04
C PRO A 178 26.49 11.57 -10.72
N LEU A 179 25.57 11.71 -9.76
CA LEU A 179 24.53 10.74 -9.47
C LEU A 179 23.53 10.70 -10.63
N ASP A 180 23.36 9.52 -11.22
CA ASP A 180 22.38 9.27 -12.26
C ASP A 180 20.97 9.22 -11.65
N VAL A 181 20.09 10.12 -12.08
CA VAL A 181 18.70 10.17 -11.60
C VAL A 181 17.86 8.97 -12.05
N TYR A 182 18.28 8.23 -13.09
CA TYR A 182 17.61 7.01 -13.54
C TYR A 182 17.78 5.85 -12.54
N THR A 183 18.85 5.87 -11.74
CA THR A 183 19.15 4.86 -10.71
C THR A 183 18.70 5.27 -9.30
N MET A 184 18.05 6.43 -9.16
CA MET A 184 17.43 6.87 -7.91
C MET A 184 15.99 6.37 -7.81
N ARG A 185 15.45 6.31 -6.59
CA ARG A 185 14.03 6.00 -6.33
C ARG A 185 13.48 6.89 -5.21
N PRO A 186 12.17 7.18 -5.23
CA PRO A 186 11.55 8.05 -4.25
C PRO A 186 11.41 7.35 -2.88
N GLY A 187 11.25 8.15 -1.84
CA GLY A 187 10.77 7.75 -0.53
C GLY A 187 9.62 8.66 -0.11
N PHE A 188 8.88 8.26 0.93
CA PHE A 188 7.75 9.04 1.44
C PHE A 188 7.78 9.10 2.97
N PHE A 189 7.58 10.28 3.54
CA PHE A 189 7.62 10.50 4.99
C PHE A 189 6.47 9.77 5.70
N ILE A 190 6.81 8.91 6.67
CA ILE A 190 5.86 8.08 7.43
C ILE A 190 4.86 8.93 8.19
N LYS A 191 5.31 10.07 8.75
CA LYS A 191 4.42 11.03 9.41
C LYS A 191 3.33 11.53 8.46
N THR A 192 3.72 12.00 7.27
CA THR A 192 2.77 12.49 6.27
C THR A 192 1.81 11.39 5.81
N ALA A 193 2.31 10.17 5.59
CA ALA A 193 1.48 9.03 5.21
C ALA A 193 0.40 8.71 6.26
N ILE A 194 0.79 8.63 7.54
CA ILE A 194 -0.15 8.36 8.64
C ILE A 194 -1.14 9.52 8.81
N GLU A 195 -0.73 10.77 8.62
CA GLU A 195 -1.63 11.93 8.65
C GLU A 195 -2.69 11.88 7.54
N LEU A 196 -2.31 11.51 6.31
CA LEU A 196 -3.24 11.29 5.21
C LEU A 196 -4.23 10.15 5.51
N MET A 197 -3.72 9.01 5.99
CA MET A 197 -4.53 7.85 6.36
C MET A 197 -5.56 8.20 7.44
N ILE A 198 -5.12 8.82 8.53
CA ILE A 198 -6.00 9.23 9.64
C ILE A 198 -7.00 10.28 9.16
N GLY A 199 -6.55 11.28 8.38
CA GLY A 199 -7.42 12.31 7.83
C GLY A 199 -8.54 11.74 6.96
N ASN A 200 -8.26 10.70 6.18
CA ASN A 200 -9.26 10.03 5.34
C ASN A 200 -10.34 9.28 6.14
N THR A 201 -10.07 8.92 7.40
CA THR A 201 -11.06 8.31 8.32
C THR A 201 -11.96 9.34 9.03
N GLY A 202 -11.64 10.63 8.94
CA GLY A 202 -12.31 11.70 9.70
C GLY A 202 -11.87 11.82 11.15
N TYR A 203 -10.91 11.01 11.60
CA TYR A 203 -10.29 11.14 12.93
C TYR A 203 -9.21 12.22 12.95
N LYS A 204 -8.88 12.69 14.15
CA LYS A 204 -7.71 13.55 14.42
C LYS A 204 -6.72 12.85 15.33
N ALA A 205 -5.44 12.89 14.98
CA ALA A 205 -4.37 12.34 15.80
C ALA A 205 -4.01 13.26 16.97
N SER A 206 -3.67 12.67 18.12
CA SER A 206 -3.10 13.34 19.29
C SER A 206 -2.11 12.41 20.02
N GLY A 207 -1.42 12.89 21.05
CA GLY A 207 -0.55 12.06 21.90
C GLY A 207 0.94 12.36 21.77
N SER A 208 1.78 11.53 22.41
CA SER A 208 3.23 11.74 22.52
C SER A 208 4.00 11.37 21.25
N LEU A 209 3.50 10.42 20.44
CA LEU A 209 4.13 10.07 19.17
C LEU A 209 4.31 11.30 18.25
N LEU A 210 3.31 12.18 18.20
CA LEU A 210 3.34 13.39 17.37
C LEU A 210 4.40 14.42 17.84
N LYS A 211 4.93 14.27 19.06
CA LYS A 211 5.97 15.12 19.64
C LYS A 211 7.35 14.46 19.58
N ASN A 212 7.44 13.22 19.08
CA ASN A 212 8.68 12.49 19.00
C ASN A 212 9.59 13.08 17.91
N GLU A 213 10.89 13.23 18.20
CA GLU A 213 11.85 13.87 17.29
C GLU A 213 12.27 12.98 16.10
N LEU A 214 12.23 11.66 16.29
CA LEU A 214 12.55 10.67 15.25
C LEU A 214 11.38 10.45 14.27
N TYR A 215 10.14 10.44 14.77
CA TYR A 215 8.94 10.19 13.98
C TYR A 215 8.82 11.00 12.68
N PRO A 216 9.01 12.34 12.65
CA PRO A 216 8.93 13.12 11.42
C PRO A 216 10.08 12.84 10.44
N LYS A 217 11.17 12.19 10.87
CA LYS A 217 12.34 11.89 10.03
C LYS A 217 12.23 10.54 9.32
N LEU A 218 11.24 9.71 9.67
CA LEU A 218 11.11 8.38 9.09
C LEU A 218 10.57 8.48 7.66
N ILE A 219 11.23 7.80 6.73
CA ILE A 219 10.77 7.63 5.34
C ILE A 219 10.57 6.14 5.04
N CYS A 220 9.47 5.80 4.35
CA CYS A 220 9.37 4.54 3.62
C CYS A 220 10.17 4.70 2.34
N GLN A 221 11.25 3.94 2.20
CA GLN A 221 12.08 3.98 1.00
C GLN A 221 11.57 2.96 -0.02
N PHE A 222 11.43 3.37 -1.28
CA PHE A 222 11.00 2.48 -2.36
C PHE A 222 11.90 1.24 -2.43
N ALA A 223 11.26 0.07 -2.44
CA ALA A 223 11.92 -1.22 -2.57
C ALA A 223 11.12 -2.19 -3.46
N ASN A 224 10.02 -1.74 -4.06
CA ASN A 224 9.18 -2.56 -4.92
C ASN A 224 9.99 -3.05 -6.13
N ASP A 225 9.63 -4.22 -6.63
CA ASP A 225 10.34 -4.82 -7.76
C ASP A 225 10.03 -4.08 -9.06
N GLU A 226 8.84 -3.50 -9.17
CA GLU A 226 8.44 -2.69 -10.32
C GLU A 226 8.07 -1.26 -9.90
N PHE A 227 8.44 -0.29 -10.73
CA PHE A 227 8.09 1.12 -10.56
C PHE A 227 6.97 1.46 -11.53
N GLU A 228 5.73 1.22 -11.09
CA GLU A 228 4.55 1.27 -11.95
C GLU A 228 3.52 2.32 -11.54
N HIS A 229 2.77 2.79 -12.54
CA HIS A 229 1.59 3.63 -12.42
C HIS A 229 0.38 2.89 -11.85
N GLY A 230 -0.51 3.66 -11.23
CA GLY A 230 -1.83 3.16 -10.82
C GLY A 230 -2.80 2.91 -11.97
N THR A 231 -3.88 2.18 -11.70
CA THR A 231 -4.89 1.80 -12.68
C THR A 231 -5.53 3.01 -13.33
N ASP A 232 -5.82 4.06 -12.54
CA ASP A 232 -6.42 5.29 -13.06
C ASP A 232 -5.49 5.98 -14.06
N PHE A 233 -4.19 6.01 -13.80
CA PHE A 233 -3.21 6.59 -14.71
C PHE A 233 -3.01 5.73 -15.96
N GLN A 234 -2.92 4.40 -15.81
CA GLN A 234 -2.81 3.46 -16.94
C GLN A 234 -3.99 3.57 -17.92
N ASN A 235 -5.17 3.97 -17.42
CA ASN A 235 -6.36 4.22 -18.24
C ASN A 235 -6.46 5.66 -18.78
N SER A 236 -5.52 6.54 -18.43
CA SER A 236 -5.50 7.95 -18.82
C SER A 236 -4.61 8.20 -20.05
N VAL A 237 -4.88 9.26 -20.82
CA VAL A 237 -4.07 9.65 -21.99
C VAL A 237 -2.96 10.61 -21.55
N ASP A 238 -1.80 10.10 -21.15
CA ASP A 238 -0.65 10.96 -20.80
C ASP A 238 0.15 11.41 -22.03
N GLY A 239 0.73 12.61 -21.96
CA GLY A 239 1.39 13.31 -23.08
C GLY A 239 2.80 12.82 -23.43
N LEU A 240 3.50 12.17 -22.50
CA LEU A 240 4.83 11.56 -22.73
C LEU A 240 4.70 10.17 -23.37
N SER A 241 3.59 9.49 -23.09
CA SER A 241 3.21 8.19 -23.64
C SER A 241 1.98 8.32 -24.52
N LYS A 242 2.05 9.18 -25.54
CA LYS A 242 0.94 9.84 -26.28
C LYS A 242 -0.12 8.97 -26.96
N SER A 243 -0.33 7.75 -26.51
CA SER A 243 -1.40 6.83 -26.88
C SER A 243 -1.65 5.84 -25.74
N ALA A 244 -2.51 6.20 -24.78
CA ALA A 244 -3.35 5.17 -24.17
C ALA A 244 -4.23 4.61 -25.30
N SER A 245 -3.74 3.56 -25.96
CA SER A 245 -4.30 2.92 -27.16
C SER A 245 -4.57 3.87 -28.35
N LEU A 246 -3.71 3.86 -29.37
CA LEU A 246 -4.01 4.52 -30.64
C LEU A 246 -4.79 3.55 -31.53
N LEU A 247 -5.96 3.95 -32.01
CA LEU A 247 -6.79 3.11 -32.88
C LEU A 247 -7.09 3.82 -34.20
N TYR A 248 -6.64 3.20 -35.30
CA TYR A 248 -7.02 3.59 -36.65
C TYR A 248 -8.03 2.61 -37.21
N VAL A 249 -9.22 3.10 -37.57
CA VAL A 249 -10.27 2.30 -38.22
C VAL A 249 -10.51 2.81 -39.63
N THR A 250 -10.47 1.92 -40.62
CA THR A 250 -10.78 2.30 -42.00
C THR A 250 -12.28 2.60 -42.14
N ASN A 251 -12.59 3.79 -42.64
CA ASN A 251 -13.98 4.21 -42.88
C ASN A 251 -14.51 3.78 -44.27
N LYS A 252 -13.62 3.25 -45.12
CA LYS A 252 -13.90 2.80 -46.49
C LYS A 252 -13.13 1.51 -46.75
N GLU A 253 -13.59 0.77 -47.74
CA GLU A 253 -12.87 -0.38 -48.28
C GLU A 253 -11.56 0.08 -48.95
N LEU A 254 -10.47 -0.62 -48.69
CA LEU A 254 -9.18 -0.40 -49.34
C LEU A 254 -9.02 -1.42 -50.46
N VAL A 255 -8.75 -0.94 -51.68
CA VAL A 255 -8.57 -1.78 -52.86
C VAL A 255 -7.09 -1.75 -53.26
N ILE A 256 -6.46 -2.92 -53.25
CA ILE A 256 -5.08 -3.13 -53.65
C ILE A 256 -5.09 -3.94 -54.95
N ASP A 257 -4.81 -3.28 -56.07
CA ASP A 257 -4.85 -3.89 -57.40
C ASP A 257 -3.44 -4.20 -57.90
N GLY A 258 -3.12 -5.48 -58.11
CA GLY A 258 -1.85 -5.93 -58.72
C GLY A 258 -1.70 -5.57 -60.20
N GLY A 259 -2.73 -4.98 -60.82
CA GLY A 259 -2.74 -4.58 -62.22
C GLY A 259 -3.05 -5.75 -63.16
N GLN A 260 -3.49 -5.39 -64.38
CA GLN A 260 -3.73 -6.35 -65.47
C GLN A 260 -2.48 -6.50 -66.34
N LEU A 261 -2.07 -7.75 -66.60
CA LEU A 261 -1.10 -8.04 -67.66
C LEU A 261 -1.73 -7.75 -69.04
N GLY A 262 -1.20 -6.75 -69.75
CA GLY A 262 -1.20 -6.79 -71.22
C GLY A 262 -0.22 -7.87 -71.70
N MET A 263 -0.46 -8.47 -72.86
CA MET A 263 0.28 -9.65 -73.37
C MET A 263 1.81 -9.49 -73.54
N HIS A 264 2.40 -8.31 -73.25
CA HIS A 264 3.82 -8.00 -73.44
C HIS A 264 4.41 -7.01 -72.40
N ALA A 265 3.98 -7.03 -71.13
CA ALA A 265 4.61 -6.20 -70.10
C ALA A 265 5.71 -6.97 -69.35
N ASN A 266 6.91 -6.38 -69.25
CA ASN A 266 8.08 -6.92 -68.53
C ASN A 266 8.34 -6.19 -67.18
N ASP A 267 7.36 -5.46 -66.65
CA ASP A 267 7.55 -4.74 -65.39
C ASP A 267 7.37 -5.69 -64.19
N ASN A 268 8.31 -5.63 -63.23
CA ASN A 268 8.16 -6.34 -61.95
C ASN A 268 7.08 -5.62 -61.12
N THR A 269 5.88 -6.20 -61.03
CA THR A 269 4.75 -5.65 -60.26
C THR A 269 4.76 -6.04 -58.78
N ASP A 270 5.75 -6.84 -58.35
CA ASP A 270 6.00 -7.10 -56.94
C ASP A 270 6.33 -5.78 -56.26
N ARG A 271 5.42 -5.33 -55.41
CA ARG A 271 5.57 -4.05 -54.71
C ARG A 271 5.24 -4.23 -53.24
N THR A 272 6.12 -3.68 -52.42
CA THR A 272 5.87 -3.47 -51.00
C THR A 272 5.55 -1.99 -50.81
N LEU A 273 4.33 -1.68 -50.33
CA LEU A 273 3.87 -0.30 -50.17
C LEU A 273 3.15 -0.11 -48.83
N PRO A 274 3.08 1.12 -48.29
CA PRO A 274 2.25 1.44 -47.14
C PRO A 274 0.77 1.15 -47.44
N ILE A 275 0.06 0.60 -46.45
CA ILE A 275 -1.36 0.23 -46.60
C ILE A 275 -2.32 1.38 -46.22
N GLY A 276 -1.79 2.55 -45.85
CA GLY A 276 -2.56 3.76 -45.55
C GLY A 276 -2.97 3.96 -44.09
N PHE A 277 -2.58 3.06 -43.17
CA PHE A 277 -2.63 3.34 -41.73
C PHE A 277 -1.52 4.32 -41.35
N GLN A 278 -1.75 5.11 -40.29
CA GLN A 278 -0.70 5.99 -39.77
C GLN A 278 0.38 5.16 -39.05
N GLU A 279 1.60 5.67 -39.12
CA GLU A 279 2.77 5.17 -38.42
C GLU A 279 2.74 5.65 -36.96
N TYR A 280 3.07 4.77 -36.03
CA TYR A 280 3.30 5.14 -34.64
C TYR A 280 4.76 5.53 -34.45
N HIS A 281 5.02 6.72 -33.95
CA HIS A 281 6.36 7.20 -33.59
C HIS A 281 6.48 7.29 -32.08
N ALA A 282 7.47 6.58 -31.51
CA ALA A 282 7.77 6.61 -30.10
C ALA A 282 8.37 7.98 -29.71
N THR A 283 7.74 8.65 -28.76
CA THR A 283 8.24 9.92 -28.20
C THR A 283 9.26 9.73 -27.08
N ASP A 284 9.27 8.54 -26.48
CA ASP A 284 10.18 8.07 -25.43
C ASP A 284 10.33 6.54 -25.52
N ARG A 285 11.18 5.93 -24.67
CA ARG A 285 11.32 4.46 -24.61
C ARG A 285 10.01 3.84 -24.13
N VAL A 286 9.40 3.00 -24.94
CA VAL A 286 8.08 2.41 -24.67
C VAL A 286 7.99 0.96 -25.15
N ASN A 287 7.24 0.16 -24.40
CA ASN A 287 6.87 -1.18 -24.79
C ASN A 287 5.38 -1.21 -25.16
N GLY A 288 4.95 -2.19 -25.95
CA GLY A 288 3.54 -2.33 -26.28
C GLY A 288 3.27 -3.37 -27.35
N THR A 289 2.02 -3.41 -27.82
CA THR A 289 1.58 -4.33 -28.87
C THR A 289 0.95 -3.57 -30.03
N ALA A 290 1.46 -3.78 -31.24
CA ALA A 290 0.79 -3.40 -32.47
C ALA A 290 -0.13 -4.54 -32.91
N SER A 291 -1.41 -4.26 -33.17
CA SER A 291 -2.42 -5.25 -33.55
C SER A 291 -3.21 -4.79 -34.77
N LEU A 292 -3.12 -5.54 -35.87
CA LEU A 292 -3.99 -5.40 -37.03
C LEU A 292 -5.11 -6.44 -36.97
N ILE A 293 -6.36 -5.99 -37.07
CA ILE A 293 -7.55 -6.83 -37.17
C ILE A 293 -8.35 -6.41 -38.41
N LEU A 294 -8.57 -7.33 -39.34
CA LEU A 294 -9.32 -7.03 -40.57
C LEU A 294 -10.06 -8.23 -41.17
N ASP A 295 -11.03 -7.92 -42.01
CA ASP A 295 -11.62 -8.85 -42.98
C ASP A 295 -11.12 -8.46 -44.38
N LEU A 296 -10.78 -9.44 -45.20
CA LEU A 296 -10.40 -9.22 -46.59
C LEU A 296 -10.95 -10.28 -47.55
N ASP A 297 -11.13 -9.87 -48.80
CA ASP A 297 -11.33 -10.75 -49.96
C ASP A 297 -10.13 -10.60 -50.91
N MET A 298 -9.49 -11.71 -51.26
CA MET A 298 -8.44 -11.76 -52.27
C MET A 298 -8.98 -12.46 -53.52
N HIS A 299 -9.05 -11.75 -54.63
CA HIS A 299 -9.50 -12.24 -55.93
C HIS A 299 -8.30 -12.54 -56.83
N GLY A 300 -8.35 -13.63 -57.56
CA GLY A 300 -7.28 -14.06 -58.47
C GLY A 300 -7.81 -14.83 -59.67
N VAL A 301 -6.91 -15.22 -60.58
CA VAL A 301 -7.24 -16.05 -61.75
C VAL A 301 -6.90 -17.51 -61.47
N ALA A 302 -7.84 -18.42 -61.74
CA ALA A 302 -7.64 -19.85 -61.54
C ALA A 302 -6.77 -20.48 -62.65
N ASN A 303 -6.07 -21.57 -62.33
CA ASN A 303 -5.32 -22.43 -63.27
C ASN A 303 -4.12 -21.78 -63.99
N THR A 304 -3.43 -20.83 -63.36
CA THR A 304 -2.28 -20.08 -63.95
C THR A 304 -0.89 -20.63 -63.57
N GLY A 305 -0.81 -21.72 -62.79
CA GLY A 305 0.43 -22.42 -62.43
C GLY A 305 1.32 -21.75 -61.36
N ASP A 306 0.98 -20.55 -60.91
CA ASP A 306 1.62 -19.88 -59.76
C ASP A 306 0.53 -19.07 -59.06
N ASN A 307 0.41 -19.29 -57.75
CA ASN A 307 -0.80 -18.95 -57.05
C ASN A 307 -0.88 -17.46 -56.68
N GLY A 308 0.19 -16.67 -56.74
CA GLY A 308 0.18 -15.32 -56.20
C GLY A 308 -0.15 -15.30 -54.70
N TYR A 309 0.30 -14.29 -53.98
CA TYR A 309 0.05 -14.18 -52.56
C TYR A 309 0.03 -12.72 -52.11
N PHE A 310 -0.64 -12.49 -51.00
CA PHE A 310 -0.69 -11.20 -50.33
C PHE A 310 -0.05 -11.32 -48.95
N GLU A 311 0.80 -10.39 -48.58
CA GLU A 311 1.41 -10.35 -47.25
C GLU A 311 1.09 -9.05 -46.57
N LEU A 312 0.80 -9.15 -45.28
CA LEU A 312 0.74 -8.03 -44.36
C LEU A 312 1.99 -8.08 -43.50
N ILE A 313 2.71 -6.97 -43.43
CA ILE A 313 3.99 -6.88 -42.75
C ILE A 313 3.92 -5.72 -41.78
N ILE A 314 4.06 -6.00 -40.49
CA ILE A 314 4.36 -4.95 -39.51
C ILE A 314 5.87 -4.76 -39.56
N ASN A 315 6.29 -3.52 -39.75
CA ASN A 315 7.69 -3.12 -39.87
C ASN A 315 8.06 -2.24 -38.69
N TYR A 316 9.33 -2.33 -38.33
CA TYR A 316 10.00 -1.47 -37.38
C TYR A 316 10.92 -0.52 -38.15
N ARG A 317 11.02 0.72 -37.71
CA ARG A 317 12.00 1.69 -38.20
C ARG A 317 12.67 2.37 -37.02
N ASP A 318 14.00 2.30 -36.97
CA ASP A 318 14.77 2.97 -35.93
C ASP A 318 14.84 4.50 -36.14
N ALA A 319 15.28 5.23 -35.12
CA ALA A 319 15.44 6.69 -35.16
C ALA A 319 16.42 7.19 -36.24
N SER A 320 17.27 6.31 -36.80
CA SER A 320 18.18 6.63 -37.91
C SER A 320 17.54 6.42 -39.29
N GLY A 321 16.33 5.87 -39.33
CA GLY A 321 15.56 5.57 -40.54
C GLY A 321 15.82 4.19 -41.12
N HIS A 322 16.51 3.29 -40.41
CA HIS A 322 16.71 1.91 -40.87
C HIS A 322 15.45 1.08 -40.62
N GLU A 323 14.95 0.42 -41.67
CA GLU A 323 13.71 -0.37 -41.62
C GLU A 323 14.01 -1.87 -41.55
N SER A 324 13.25 -2.58 -40.73
CA SER A 324 13.28 -4.04 -40.65
C SER A 324 11.87 -4.62 -40.53
N GLU A 325 11.69 -5.84 -41.01
CA GLU A 325 10.42 -6.56 -40.86
C GLU A 325 10.31 -7.13 -39.45
N ALA A 326 9.23 -6.80 -38.74
CA ALA A 326 8.99 -7.26 -37.38
C ALA A 326 8.17 -8.56 -37.36
N THR A 327 7.06 -8.58 -38.09
CA THR A 327 6.23 -9.79 -38.27
C THR A 327 5.48 -9.73 -39.59
N ARG A 328 5.12 -10.91 -40.10
CA ARG A 328 4.54 -11.10 -41.43
C ARG A 328 3.42 -12.12 -41.36
N GLN A 329 2.34 -11.83 -42.09
CA GLN A 329 1.28 -12.78 -42.39
C GLN A 329 1.11 -12.92 -43.89
N THR A 330 1.37 -14.11 -44.42
CA THR A 330 1.14 -14.45 -45.82
C THR A 330 -0.25 -15.08 -45.98
N ILE A 331 -1.02 -14.58 -46.94
CA ILE A 331 -2.31 -15.10 -47.38
C ILE A 331 -2.13 -15.67 -48.78
N ASN A 332 -2.35 -16.97 -48.90
CA ASN A 332 -2.31 -17.71 -50.16
C ASN A 332 -3.74 -18.11 -50.56
N PHE A 333 -3.96 -18.30 -51.86
CA PHE A 333 -5.15 -19.02 -52.29
C PHE A 333 -5.08 -20.48 -51.85
N THR A 334 -6.19 -21.04 -51.37
CA THR A 334 -6.26 -22.46 -51.05
C THR A 334 -6.13 -23.30 -52.33
N ASP A 335 -5.24 -24.30 -52.31
CA ASP A 335 -5.12 -25.28 -53.39
C ASP A 335 -6.38 -26.15 -53.48
N LYS A 336 -7.23 -25.86 -54.48
CA LYS A 336 -8.47 -26.58 -54.77
C LYS A 336 -8.58 -26.83 -56.27
N ALA A 337 -9.20 -27.95 -56.66
CA ALA A 337 -9.48 -28.23 -58.06
C ALA A 337 -10.63 -27.33 -58.55
N TYR A 338 -10.35 -26.50 -59.56
CA TYR A 338 -11.35 -25.63 -60.17
C TYR A 338 -11.99 -26.32 -61.39
N PRO A 339 -13.32 -26.23 -61.59
CA PRO A 339 -13.97 -26.77 -62.77
C PRO A 339 -13.35 -26.22 -64.08
N PRO A 340 -13.33 -27.02 -65.17
CA PRO A 340 -12.92 -26.54 -66.48
C PRO A 340 -13.70 -25.28 -66.85
N ASN A 341 -13.00 -24.23 -67.30
CA ASN A 341 -13.51 -22.88 -67.63
C ASN A 341 -13.73 -21.89 -66.47
N THR A 342 -13.42 -22.26 -65.23
CA THR A 342 -13.41 -21.28 -64.12
C THR A 342 -12.26 -20.29 -64.34
N ARG A 343 -12.59 -18.99 -64.45
CA ARG A 343 -11.60 -17.92 -64.68
C ARG A 343 -11.21 -17.17 -63.42
N GLU A 344 -12.10 -17.11 -62.42
CA GLU A 344 -11.92 -16.34 -61.19
C GLU A 344 -11.90 -17.27 -59.98
N ARG A 345 -11.10 -16.91 -58.98
CA ARG A 345 -11.10 -17.52 -57.65
C ARG A 345 -11.06 -16.42 -56.59
N THR A 346 -11.66 -16.70 -55.44
CA THR A 346 -11.69 -15.78 -54.30
C THR A 346 -11.29 -16.54 -53.05
N GLU A 347 -10.45 -15.92 -52.24
CA GLU A 347 -10.12 -16.35 -50.88
C GLU A 347 -10.63 -15.29 -49.92
N THR A 348 -11.58 -15.65 -49.05
CA THR A 348 -12.15 -14.75 -48.04
C THR A 348 -11.54 -15.07 -46.70
N VAL A 349 -10.91 -14.07 -46.07
CA VAL A 349 -10.35 -14.20 -44.72
C VAL A 349 -11.10 -13.28 -43.80
N LYS A 350 -11.67 -13.85 -42.74
CA LYS A 350 -12.40 -13.10 -41.71
C LYS A 350 -11.61 -13.10 -40.41
N ASN A 351 -11.66 -11.96 -39.70
CA ASN A 351 -11.03 -11.73 -38.41
C ASN A 351 -9.54 -12.08 -38.42
N LEU A 352 -8.85 -11.71 -39.51
CA LEU A 352 -7.41 -11.88 -39.60
C LEU A 352 -6.77 -10.99 -38.54
N LYS A 353 -5.96 -11.60 -37.67
CA LYS A 353 -5.25 -10.90 -36.60
C LYS A 353 -3.74 -11.06 -36.80
N LEU A 354 -3.03 -9.95 -36.92
CA LEU A 354 -1.57 -9.89 -36.93
C LEU A 354 -1.11 -9.01 -35.77
N THR A 355 -0.24 -9.54 -34.91
CA THR A 355 0.23 -8.84 -33.71
C THR A 355 1.74 -8.85 -33.62
N TYR A 356 2.30 -7.77 -33.07
CA TYR A 356 3.71 -7.61 -32.77
C TYR A 356 3.91 -6.88 -31.44
N ASP A 357 4.59 -7.52 -30.50
CA ASP A 357 5.04 -6.87 -29.28
C ASP A 357 6.34 -6.11 -29.59
N PHE A 358 6.34 -4.81 -29.34
CA PHE A 358 7.45 -3.91 -29.65
C PHE A 358 8.10 -3.38 -28.37
N GLU A 359 9.40 -3.08 -28.48
CA GLU A 359 10.16 -2.22 -27.59
C GLU A 359 10.81 -1.15 -28.47
N LEU A 360 10.41 0.11 -28.28
CA LEU A 360 10.81 1.23 -29.11
C LEU A 360 11.60 2.23 -28.26
N ASN A 361 12.72 2.72 -28.77
CA ASN A 361 13.39 3.90 -28.22
C ASN A 361 12.76 5.18 -28.77
N LYS A 362 13.12 6.32 -28.18
CA LYS A 362 12.72 7.63 -28.67
C LYS A 362 13.11 7.82 -30.15
N GLY A 363 12.12 8.12 -30.98
CA GLY A 363 12.29 8.31 -32.42
C GLY A 363 12.09 7.05 -33.27
N ASP A 364 12.08 5.87 -32.65
CA ASP A 364 11.74 4.62 -33.32
C ASP A 364 10.24 4.60 -33.67
N SER A 365 9.85 3.73 -34.59
CA SER A 365 8.49 3.72 -35.14
C SER A 365 8.05 2.35 -35.62
N VAL A 366 6.73 2.14 -35.60
CA VAL A 366 6.07 0.93 -36.09
C VAL A 366 4.99 1.30 -37.10
N PHE A 367 5.01 0.64 -38.24
CA PHE A 367 4.07 0.86 -39.33
C PHE A 367 3.76 -0.44 -40.05
N ILE A 368 2.78 -0.40 -40.95
CA ILE A 368 2.34 -1.57 -41.69
C ILE A 368 2.46 -1.33 -43.20
N THR A 369 3.09 -2.29 -43.86
CA THR A 369 3.14 -2.39 -45.31
C THR A 369 2.41 -3.65 -45.76
N TYR A 370 2.10 -3.68 -47.04
CA TYR A 370 1.71 -4.91 -47.70
C TYR A 370 2.70 -5.28 -48.77
N HIS A 371 2.86 -6.56 -49.03
CA HIS A 371 3.50 -7.08 -50.24
C HIS A 371 2.47 -7.83 -51.06
N LEU A 372 2.34 -7.50 -52.34
CA LEU A 372 1.48 -8.22 -53.26
C LEU A 372 2.33 -8.87 -54.35
N HIS A 373 2.33 -10.20 -54.38
CA HIS A 373 3.05 -10.97 -55.38
C HIS A 373 2.13 -11.33 -56.56
N ARG A 374 2.61 -10.99 -57.76
CA ARG A 374 2.04 -11.33 -59.08
C ARG A 374 0.78 -10.57 -59.55
N TYR A 375 0.56 -10.67 -60.86
CA TYR A 375 -0.55 -10.12 -61.66
C TYR A 375 -1.92 -10.78 -61.43
N ASN A 376 -2.99 -10.04 -61.75
CA ASN A 376 -4.41 -10.43 -61.64
C ASN A 376 -4.88 -10.81 -60.23
N THR A 377 -4.12 -10.43 -59.19
CA THR A 377 -4.58 -10.50 -57.80
C THR A 377 -5.09 -9.12 -57.38
N THR A 378 -6.33 -9.07 -56.88
CA THR A 378 -6.91 -7.87 -56.29
C THR A 378 -7.33 -8.18 -54.86
N VAL A 379 -6.90 -7.37 -53.90
CA VAL A 379 -7.25 -7.52 -52.49
C VAL A 379 -8.19 -6.39 -52.08
N PHE A 380 -9.33 -6.75 -51.50
CA PHE A 380 -10.30 -5.84 -50.91
C PHE A 380 -10.23 -6.00 -49.40
N ILE A 381 -9.71 -4.99 -48.70
CA ILE A 381 -9.75 -4.94 -47.24
C ILE A 381 -11.01 -4.17 -46.85
N HIS A 382 -11.95 -4.86 -46.21
CA HIS A 382 -13.25 -4.28 -45.93
C HIS A 382 -13.18 -3.13 -44.91
N LYS A 383 -14.21 -2.28 -44.93
CA LYS A 383 -14.38 -1.21 -43.93
C LYS A 383 -14.39 -1.80 -42.52
N GLY A 384 -13.82 -1.07 -41.56
CA GLY A 384 -13.70 -1.53 -40.17
C GLY A 384 -12.40 -2.26 -39.86
N ALA A 385 -11.48 -2.38 -40.83
CA ALA A 385 -10.12 -2.82 -40.55
C ALA A 385 -9.47 -1.87 -39.53
N ALA A 386 -8.94 -2.45 -38.46
CA ALA A 386 -8.43 -1.74 -37.31
C ALA A 386 -6.93 -2.01 -37.15
N PHE A 387 -6.13 -0.95 -37.09
CA PHE A 387 -4.74 -1.04 -36.65
C PHE A 387 -4.59 -0.29 -35.32
N ARG A 388 -4.21 -1.04 -34.29
CA ARG A 388 -4.18 -0.59 -32.90
C ARG A 388 -2.76 -0.65 -32.37
N PHE A 389 -2.36 0.37 -31.61
CA PHE A 389 -1.11 0.40 -30.85
C PHE A 389 -1.44 0.52 -29.37
N ASP A 390 -1.19 -0.55 -28.63
CA ASP A 390 -1.41 -0.64 -27.19
C ASP A 390 -0.07 -0.48 -26.48
N VAL A 391 0.25 0.74 -26.07
CA VAL A 391 1.47 1.03 -25.31
C VAL A 391 1.27 0.58 -23.86
N ASP A 392 2.24 -0.14 -23.31
CA ASP A 392 2.28 -0.49 -21.89
C ASP A 392 2.47 0.78 -21.06
N GLN A 393 1.40 1.17 -20.34
CA GLN A 393 1.39 2.33 -19.44
C GLN A 393 1.76 1.95 -18.00
N LYS A 394 2.12 0.69 -17.74
CA LYS A 394 2.47 0.25 -16.40
C LYS A 394 3.74 0.91 -15.89
N PRO A 395 4.91 0.83 -16.55
CA PRO A 395 6.12 1.40 -15.98
C PRO A 395 6.04 2.93 -15.94
N VAL A 396 6.51 3.52 -14.85
CA VAL A 396 6.69 4.98 -14.72
C VAL A 396 7.88 5.39 -15.58
N LEU A 397 7.65 6.24 -16.58
CA LEU A 397 8.72 6.80 -17.41
C LEU A 397 9.24 8.12 -16.86
N TYR A 398 10.49 8.43 -17.19
CA TYR A 398 11.10 9.69 -16.83
C TYR A 398 10.28 10.87 -17.42
N GLY A 399 10.02 11.87 -16.58
CA GLY A 399 9.14 13.01 -16.86
C GLY A 399 7.68 12.81 -16.44
N GLN A 400 7.22 11.56 -16.25
CA GLN A 400 5.82 11.28 -15.86
C GLN A 400 5.58 11.48 -14.36
N GLN A 401 4.31 11.59 -13.99
CA GLN A 401 3.88 11.75 -12.59
C GLN A 401 4.08 10.46 -11.79
N VAL A 402 4.79 10.56 -10.68
CA VAL A 402 4.91 9.50 -9.69
C VAL A 402 3.74 9.60 -8.73
N GLN A 403 2.93 8.54 -8.67
CA GLN A 403 1.88 8.42 -7.68
C GLN A 403 2.46 7.97 -6.34
N CYS A 404 2.30 8.78 -5.30
CA CYS A 404 3.07 8.59 -4.06
C CYS A 404 2.63 7.39 -3.23
N GLU A 405 1.39 6.95 -3.34
CA GLU A 405 0.91 5.72 -2.68
C GLU A 405 1.59 4.46 -3.23
N ARG A 406 2.10 4.51 -4.48
CA ARG A 406 2.84 3.42 -5.13
C ARG A 406 4.28 3.28 -4.64
N ILE A 407 4.77 4.23 -3.83
CA ILE A 407 6.08 4.15 -3.18
C ILE A 407 6.11 3.06 -2.11
N PHE A 408 4.96 2.82 -1.48
CA PHE A 408 4.84 1.83 -0.41
C PHE A 408 4.85 0.41 -0.98
N PRO A 409 5.37 -0.57 -0.23
CA PRO A 409 5.21 -1.98 -0.58
C PRO A 409 3.74 -2.40 -0.57
N ASP A 410 3.47 -3.64 -0.95
CA ASP A 410 2.14 -4.25 -0.79
C ASP A 410 1.76 -4.40 0.70
N ILE A 411 1.40 -3.27 1.32
CA ILE A 411 1.13 -3.12 2.74
C ILE A 411 -0.25 -2.51 2.95
N SER A 412 -0.95 -2.99 3.97
CA SER A 412 -2.21 -2.37 4.38
C SER A 412 -1.94 -1.09 5.18
N GLN A 413 -2.91 -0.19 5.16
CA GLN A 413 -2.93 0.98 6.06
C GLN A 413 -2.79 0.55 7.53
N LYS A 414 -3.52 -0.49 7.95
CA LYS A 414 -3.43 -1.07 9.31
C LYS A 414 -2.02 -1.53 9.66
N ASP A 415 -1.34 -2.22 8.75
CA ASP A 415 -0.02 -2.80 9.00
C ASP A 415 1.06 -1.72 9.08
N LEU A 416 1.01 -0.68 8.24
CA LEU A 416 1.94 0.45 8.34
C LEU A 416 1.78 1.18 9.68
N LEU A 417 0.53 1.46 10.08
CA LEU A 417 0.27 2.13 11.35
C LEU A 417 0.74 1.23 12.51
N LYS A 418 0.37 -0.04 12.53
CA LYS A 418 0.74 -1.00 13.58
C LYS A 418 2.25 -1.13 13.73
N ASP A 419 2.97 -1.29 12.62
CA ASP A 419 4.43 -1.35 12.59
C ASP A 419 5.05 -0.07 13.19
N THR A 420 4.52 1.10 12.84
CA THR A 420 4.94 2.38 13.43
C THR A 420 4.67 2.44 14.93
N LEU A 421 3.47 2.06 15.40
CA LEU A 421 3.15 2.03 16.83
C LEU A 421 4.08 1.08 17.60
N GLN A 422 4.44 -0.06 17.01
CA GLN A 422 5.38 -1.02 17.58
C GLN A 422 6.82 -0.47 17.62
N ARG A 423 7.28 0.32 16.63
CA ARG A 423 8.62 0.93 16.71
C ARG A 423 8.78 1.85 17.92
N PHE A 424 7.73 2.59 18.26
CA PHE A 424 7.73 3.60 19.31
C PHE A 424 7.11 3.14 20.64
N GLY A 425 6.71 1.87 20.77
CA GLY A 425 6.09 1.36 22.01
C GLY A 425 4.78 2.08 22.36
N ILE A 426 4.00 2.44 21.34
CA ILE A 426 2.80 3.28 21.45
C ILE A 426 1.55 2.42 21.57
N VAL A 427 0.68 2.84 22.47
CA VAL A 427 -0.69 2.38 22.63
C VAL A 427 -1.63 3.39 21.97
N CYS A 428 -2.60 2.86 21.25
CA CYS A 428 -3.65 3.63 20.58
C CYS A 428 -4.96 3.52 21.38
N GLN A 429 -5.62 4.66 21.61
CA GLN A 429 -6.97 4.74 22.15
C GLN A 429 -7.78 5.77 21.37
N THR A 430 -9.03 5.47 21.11
CA THR A 430 -9.94 6.35 20.39
C THR A 430 -10.93 6.98 21.36
N ASP A 431 -11.21 8.26 21.15
CA ASP A 431 -12.38 8.93 21.69
C ASP A 431 -13.37 9.17 20.54
N ASN A 432 -14.39 8.33 20.51
CA ASN A 432 -15.41 8.37 19.47
C ASN A 432 -16.29 9.62 19.58
N SER A 433 -16.40 10.27 20.74
CA SER A 433 -17.19 11.50 20.90
C SER A 433 -16.53 12.68 20.19
N SER A 434 -15.21 12.82 20.34
CA SER A 434 -14.43 13.89 19.72
C SER A 434 -13.86 13.53 18.35
N ARG A 435 -14.03 12.28 17.88
CA ARG A 435 -13.36 11.71 16.69
C ARG A 435 -11.85 11.93 16.78
N THR A 436 -11.26 11.64 17.94
CA THR A 436 -9.81 11.70 18.14
C THR A 436 -9.23 10.31 18.36
N VAL A 437 -8.00 10.12 17.90
CA VAL A 437 -7.18 8.94 18.19
C VAL A 437 -5.92 9.42 18.89
N SER A 438 -5.64 8.86 20.07
CA SER A 438 -4.50 9.22 20.91
C SER A 438 -3.42 8.14 20.85
N PHE A 439 -2.20 8.57 20.54
CA PHE A 439 -1.00 7.75 20.42
C PHE A 439 -0.07 8.02 21.60
N ASN A 440 -0.16 7.18 22.64
CA ASN A 440 0.53 7.39 23.90
C ASN A 440 1.45 6.22 24.27
N SER A 441 2.59 6.53 24.86
CA SER A 441 3.53 5.53 25.37
C SER A 441 3.08 5.03 26.76
N PHE A 442 3.63 3.90 27.21
CA PHE A 442 3.48 3.49 28.60
C PHE A 442 4.06 4.51 29.60
N ALA A 443 5.06 5.29 29.18
CA ALA A 443 5.60 6.38 29.98
C ALA A 443 4.55 7.46 30.26
N ASP A 444 3.66 7.74 29.31
CA ASP A 444 2.58 8.72 29.49
C ASP A 444 1.59 8.26 30.56
N ILE A 445 1.22 6.97 30.55
CA ILE A 445 0.33 6.38 31.56
C ILE A 445 0.94 6.50 32.96
N VAL A 446 2.24 6.26 33.10
CA VAL A 446 2.95 6.43 34.38
C VAL A 446 3.01 7.91 34.77
N SER A 447 3.26 8.80 33.83
CA SER A 447 3.26 10.26 34.04
C SER A 447 1.89 10.81 34.45
N ASN A 448 0.80 10.09 34.18
CA ASN A 448 -0.57 10.45 34.57
C ASN A 448 -0.92 10.05 36.02
N ILE A 449 -0.02 9.44 36.80
CA ILE A 449 -0.26 9.13 38.23
C ILE A 449 -0.74 10.35 39.05
N PRO A 450 -0.19 11.58 38.88
CA PRO A 450 -0.66 12.75 39.63
C PRO A 450 -2.12 13.14 39.38
N ILE A 451 -2.70 12.72 38.25
CA ILE A 451 -4.10 12.95 37.88
C ILE A 451 -4.94 11.68 37.99
N ALA A 452 -4.43 10.64 38.67
CA ALA A 452 -5.11 9.37 38.82
C ALA A 452 -6.48 9.51 39.50
N LYS A 453 -7.47 8.76 39.02
CA LYS A 453 -8.82 8.77 39.60
C LYS A 453 -8.88 7.87 40.83
N ASN A 454 -9.37 8.39 41.96
CA ASN A 454 -9.60 7.57 43.15
C ASN A 454 -10.87 6.71 42.95
N TRP A 455 -10.70 5.39 42.83
CA TRP A 455 -11.80 4.43 42.64
C TRP A 455 -12.08 3.58 43.89
N THR A 456 -11.47 3.95 45.02
CA THR A 456 -11.58 3.26 46.32
C THR A 456 -13.04 2.97 46.70
N SER A 457 -13.89 4.00 46.70
CA SER A 457 -15.31 3.87 47.08
C SER A 457 -16.16 3.04 46.11
N LYS A 458 -15.66 2.78 44.90
CA LYS A 458 -16.33 2.00 43.86
C LYS A 458 -15.93 0.53 43.89
N CYS A 459 -14.79 0.22 44.48
CA CYS A 459 -14.33 -1.15 44.66
C CYS A 459 -15.22 -1.83 45.70
N ILE A 460 -15.82 -2.96 45.32
CA ILE A 460 -16.64 -3.75 46.23
C ILE A 460 -15.85 -4.95 46.74
N ASP A 461 -16.18 -5.42 47.94
CA ASP A 461 -15.55 -6.59 48.54
C ASP A 461 -16.20 -7.88 48.03
N GLN A 462 -15.83 -8.28 46.80
CA GLN A 462 -16.24 -9.55 46.18
C GLN A 462 -15.02 -10.42 45.83
N GLY A 463 -13.97 -10.30 46.63
CA GLY A 463 -12.72 -11.03 46.45
C GLY A 463 -11.70 -10.30 45.59
N LYS A 464 -10.47 -10.79 45.70
CA LYS A 464 -9.27 -10.27 45.04
C LYS A 464 -8.51 -11.44 44.46
N THR A 465 -8.30 -11.46 43.15
CA THR A 465 -7.42 -12.44 42.51
C THR A 465 -6.13 -11.73 42.09
N ILE A 466 -5.00 -12.34 42.42
CA ILE A 466 -3.68 -11.84 42.01
C ILE A 466 -3.05 -12.91 41.12
N SER A 467 -2.66 -12.53 39.91
CA SER A 467 -1.83 -13.35 39.04
C SER A 467 -0.51 -12.65 38.74
N PHE A 468 0.52 -13.46 38.51
CA PHE A 468 1.89 -12.99 38.23
C PHE A 468 2.21 -13.05 36.73
N GLN A 469 1.39 -13.78 35.97
CA GLN A 469 1.52 -13.88 34.52
C GLN A 469 0.63 -12.84 33.85
N LEU A 470 1.26 -11.96 33.07
CA LEU A 470 0.60 -11.09 32.09
C LEU A 470 0.51 -11.93 30.80
N GLY A 471 -0.69 -12.13 30.27
CA GLY A 471 -0.93 -13.06 29.16
C GLY A 471 -0.06 -12.76 27.92
N GLY A 472 0.30 -13.81 27.18
CA GLY A 472 1.03 -13.73 25.90
C GLY A 472 2.56 -13.62 26.00
N TYR A 473 3.13 -13.37 27.18
CA TYR A 473 4.59 -13.21 27.34
C TYR A 473 5.30 -14.52 27.69
N ALA A 474 6.58 -14.59 27.30
CA ALA A 474 7.52 -15.66 27.58
C ALA A 474 8.72 -15.16 28.40
N GLN A 475 9.64 -16.07 28.75
CA GLN A 475 10.92 -15.72 29.37
C GLN A 475 11.78 -14.85 28.45
N VAL A 476 11.74 -15.12 27.15
CA VAL A 476 12.39 -14.31 26.10
C VAL A 476 11.33 -13.90 25.08
N ASN A 477 11.15 -12.59 24.89
CA ASN A 477 10.17 -12.05 23.96
C ASN A 477 10.89 -11.33 22.83
N TYR A 478 10.87 -11.89 21.63
CA TYR A 478 11.66 -11.40 20.50
C TYR A 478 10.99 -10.22 19.80
N MET A 479 11.80 -9.20 19.48
CA MET A 479 11.46 -8.04 18.67
C MET A 479 12.31 -8.11 17.41
N THR A 480 11.73 -8.55 16.30
CA THR A 480 12.48 -8.89 15.09
C THR A 480 12.13 -7.97 13.93
N TYR A 481 13.06 -7.87 12.99
CA TYR A 481 12.82 -7.32 11.67
C TYR A 481 12.50 -8.44 10.67
N ARG A 482 11.74 -8.10 9.62
CA ARG A 482 11.64 -8.96 8.43
C ARG A 482 13.03 -9.24 7.87
N ASP A 483 13.22 -10.45 7.37
CA ASP A 483 14.48 -10.83 6.73
C ASP A 483 14.62 -10.24 5.32
N ASP A 484 15.87 -10.06 4.92
CA ASP A 484 16.28 -9.80 3.53
C ASP A 484 17.53 -10.63 3.25
N ASP A 485 17.56 -11.35 2.13
CA ASP A 485 18.65 -12.26 1.80
C ASP A 485 19.96 -11.55 1.45
N ASN A 486 19.88 -10.29 1.07
CA ASN A 486 21.04 -9.48 0.73
C ASN A 486 21.65 -8.76 1.95
N VAL A 487 21.08 -8.96 3.16
CA VAL A 487 21.55 -8.32 4.40
C VAL A 487 22.13 -9.35 5.37
N LEU A 488 23.42 -9.20 5.66
CA LEU A 488 24.15 -10.02 6.63
C LEU A 488 24.89 -9.14 7.66
N PRO A 489 25.07 -9.62 8.91
CA PRO A 489 24.53 -10.87 9.45
C PRO A 489 23.01 -10.83 9.62
N LYS A 490 22.35 -11.99 9.52
CA LYS A 490 20.93 -12.12 9.88
C LYS A 490 20.73 -11.68 11.34
N LYS A 491 19.53 -11.16 11.66
CA LYS A 491 19.20 -10.59 12.99
C LYS A 491 20.07 -9.39 13.40
N LEU A 492 20.62 -8.67 12.42
CA LEU A 492 21.46 -7.48 12.64
C LEU A 492 20.80 -6.48 13.61
N ALA A 493 19.49 -6.29 13.51
CA ALA A 493 18.76 -5.22 14.17
C ALA A 493 17.83 -5.68 15.30
N ASP A 494 17.75 -6.99 15.55
CA ASP A 494 16.77 -7.59 16.47
C ASP A 494 17.12 -7.32 17.93
N SER A 495 16.12 -7.45 18.80
CA SER A 495 16.31 -7.42 20.25
C SER A 495 15.34 -8.35 20.96
N GLU A 496 15.43 -8.37 22.28
CA GLU A 496 14.56 -9.18 23.13
C GLU A 496 14.27 -8.47 24.45
N ILE A 497 13.07 -8.72 24.98
CA ILE A 497 12.69 -8.39 26.35
C ILE A 497 12.77 -9.68 27.18
N ILE A 498 13.64 -9.66 28.20
CA ILE A 498 13.85 -10.79 29.10
C ILE A 498 12.97 -10.62 30.34
N VAL A 499 12.11 -11.61 30.59
CA VAL A 499 11.28 -11.70 31.80
C VAL A 499 11.83 -12.82 32.67
N LYS A 500 12.32 -12.47 33.87
CA LYS A 500 12.94 -13.42 34.81
C LYS A 500 11.90 -14.24 35.59
N ASP A 501 10.93 -14.82 34.88
CA ASP A 501 9.89 -15.69 35.42
C ASP A 501 9.98 -17.10 34.81
N LYS A 502 10.50 -18.05 35.61
CA LYS A 502 10.68 -19.45 35.19
C LYS A 502 9.38 -20.20 34.92
N THR A 503 8.23 -19.63 35.25
CA THR A 503 6.91 -20.24 35.05
C THR A 503 6.31 -19.93 33.66
N LEU A 504 6.90 -18.98 32.93
CA LEU A 504 6.48 -18.63 31.57
C LEU A 504 7.07 -19.61 30.53
N PRO A 505 6.44 -19.72 29.34
CA PRO A 505 7.06 -20.39 28.19
C PRO A 505 8.47 -19.88 27.91
N ALA A 506 9.32 -20.70 27.28
CA ALA A 506 10.73 -20.37 27.07
C ALA A 506 10.93 -19.15 26.16
N ASN A 507 10.19 -19.05 25.07
CA ASN A 507 10.25 -17.94 24.13
C ASN A 507 8.89 -17.66 23.49
N ALA A 508 8.73 -16.44 23.01
CA ALA A 508 7.62 -15.99 22.17
C ALA A 508 8.08 -14.82 21.30
N ASP A 509 7.44 -14.64 20.15
CA ASP A 509 7.64 -13.44 19.34
C ASP A 509 6.71 -12.35 19.82
N LEU A 510 7.28 -11.23 20.29
CA LEU A 510 6.51 -10.05 20.66
C LEU A 510 5.88 -9.45 19.41
N PHE A 511 6.70 -9.17 18.40
CA PHE A 511 6.28 -8.79 17.05
C PHE A 511 7.45 -8.89 16.06
N GLU A 512 7.11 -8.91 14.79
CA GLU A 512 8.02 -8.78 13.65
C GLU A 512 7.63 -7.54 12.83
N SER A 513 8.61 -6.67 12.55
CA SER A 513 8.45 -5.49 11.70
C SER A 513 8.16 -5.90 10.26
N GLN A 514 7.29 -5.17 9.57
CA GLN A 514 6.98 -5.40 8.14
C GLN A 514 8.16 -5.06 7.20
N PHE A 515 9.13 -4.33 7.74
CA PHE A 515 10.31 -3.83 7.04
C PHE A 515 11.57 -4.56 7.53
N ALA A 516 12.56 -4.63 6.67
CA ALA A 516 13.88 -5.20 6.95
C ALA A 516 14.89 -4.11 7.37
N PRO A 517 16.02 -4.49 7.99
CA PRO A 517 17.13 -3.56 8.24
C PRO A 517 17.97 -3.37 6.99
N THR A 518 18.83 -2.35 6.97
CA THR A 518 19.83 -2.25 5.90
C THR A 518 21.22 -1.83 6.38
N LEU A 519 22.21 -2.14 5.55
CA LEU A 519 23.59 -1.72 5.74
C LEU A 519 23.81 -0.34 5.13
N ASN A 520 24.92 0.27 5.50
CA ASN A 520 25.37 1.50 4.88
C ASN A 520 26.65 1.29 4.07
N ARG A 521 26.92 2.27 3.23
CA ARG A 521 28.14 2.42 2.46
C ARG A 521 28.76 3.79 2.71
N ALA A 522 30.05 3.95 2.39
CA ALA A 522 30.68 5.26 2.40
C ALA A 522 30.03 6.21 1.37
N PHE A 523 29.87 7.48 1.77
CA PHE A 523 29.39 8.58 0.94
C PHE A 523 29.92 9.92 1.50
N THR A 524 29.68 11.03 0.81
CA THR A 524 30.31 12.32 1.16
C THR A 524 29.88 12.73 2.55
N GLY A 525 30.85 13.10 3.40
CA GLY A 525 30.58 13.45 4.79
C GLY A 525 30.13 12.31 5.70
N GLY A 526 30.14 11.04 5.27
CA GLY A 526 29.79 9.92 6.14
C GLY A 526 29.36 8.65 5.39
N THR A 527 28.11 8.23 5.62
CA THR A 527 27.56 7.01 5.02
C THR A 527 26.10 7.22 4.63
N ILE A 528 25.64 6.46 3.63
CA ILE A 528 24.24 6.37 3.18
C ILE A 528 23.75 4.93 3.24
N ALA A 529 22.43 4.75 3.33
CA ALA A 529 21.78 3.46 3.19
C ALA A 529 22.09 2.82 1.83
N GLN A 530 22.22 1.50 1.82
CA GLN A 530 22.36 0.70 0.62
C GLN A 530 21.19 -0.28 0.52
N ILE A 531 20.52 -0.34 -0.64
CA ILE A 531 19.45 -1.30 -0.94
C ILE A 531 19.75 -1.85 -2.33
N LYS A 532 20.63 -2.85 -2.43
CA LYS A 532 21.11 -3.37 -3.72
C LYS A 532 19.95 -3.96 -4.54
N LYS A 533 19.46 -3.21 -5.52
CA LYS A 533 18.43 -3.63 -6.48
C LYS A 533 18.98 -3.78 -7.90
N LEU A 534 20.07 -3.09 -8.23
CA LEU A 534 20.76 -3.21 -9.52
C LEU A 534 21.70 -4.40 -9.51
N ASP A 535 21.64 -5.19 -10.57
CA ASP A 535 22.60 -6.27 -10.82
C ASP A 535 23.92 -5.66 -11.30
N PRO A 536 25.04 -5.83 -10.55
CA PRO A 536 26.33 -5.30 -10.94
C PRO A 536 26.90 -5.91 -12.23
N ASP A 537 26.35 -7.05 -12.68
CA ASP A 537 26.78 -7.75 -13.89
C ASP A 537 25.92 -7.41 -15.12
N SER A 538 24.92 -6.52 -14.96
CA SER A 538 24.03 -6.07 -16.04
C SER A 538 24.49 -4.75 -16.67
N ASP A 539 24.50 -4.68 -18.00
CA ASP A 539 24.74 -3.44 -18.76
C ASP A 539 23.53 -2.49 -18.78
N THR A 540 22.43 -2.88 -18.13
CA THR A 540 21.18 -2.10 -18.06
C THR A 540 20.95 -1.58 -16.64
N ASN A 541 20.38 -0.37 -16.50
CA ASN A 541 19.95 0.22 -15.23
C ASN A 541 18.69 -0.48 -14.66
N ASP A 542 18.60 -1.80 -14.78
CA ASP A 542 17.42 -2.59 -14.48
C ASP A 542 17.46 -3.06 -13.02
N PHE A 543 16.39 -2.75 -12.28
CA PHE A 543 16.24 -3.05 -10.85
C PHE A 543 15.80 -4.51 -10.66
N SER A 544 16.63 -5.46 -11.07
CA SER A 544 16.30 -6.89 -11.15
C SER A 544 16.43 -7.66 -9.82
N ILE A 545 17.11 -7.10 -8.81
CA ILE A 545 17.28 -7.76 -7.51
C ILE A 545 16.10 -7.41 -6.58
N SER A 546 15.34 -8.43 -6.19
CA SER A 546 14.26 -8.30 -5.22
C SER A 546 14.81 -8.05 -3.82
N THR A 547 14.15 -7.14 -3.08
CA THR A 547 14.54 -6.73 -1.73
C THR A 547 13.31 -6.52 -0.86
N SER A 548 13.44 -6.76 0.44
CA SER A 548 12.39 -6.44 1.41
C SER A 548 12.22 -4.90 1.54
N PRO A 549 11.07 -4.39 1.99
CA PRO A 549 10.89 -2.95 2.17
C PRO A 549 11.69 -2.37 3.35
N ARG A 550 12.01 -1.08 3.30
CA ARG A 550 12.81 -0.37 4.33
C ARG A 550 12.12 0.88 4.86
N ILE A 551 12.20 1.09 6.18
CA ILE A 551 12.05 2.41 6.80
C ILE A 551 13.44 2.92 7.15
N LEU A 552 13.74 4.16 6.77
CA LEU A 552 15.02 4.82 7.03
C LEU A 552 14.82 6.13 7.79
N ILE A 553 15.89 6.61 8.43
CA ILE A 553 15.97 7.95 9.00
C ILE A 553 16.48 8.87 7.90
N ASP A 554 15.67 9.81 7.45
CA ASP A 554 16.13 10.87 6.56
C ASP A 554 17.05 11.83 7.33
N GLN A 555 18.28 11.97 6.84
CA GLN A 555 19.25 12.92 7.37
C GLN A 555 19.53 14.00 6.34
N LYS A 556 19.35 15.25 6.78
CA LYS A 556 19.79 16.43 6.03
C LYS A 556 21.26 16.70 6.31
N LEU A 557 22.11 16.39 5.34
CA LEU A 557 23.53 16.69 5.39
C LEU A 557 23.77 18.05 4.75
N ASN A 558 24.23 19.01 5.55
CA ASN A 558 24.69 20.29 5.04
C ASN A 558 26.14 20.16 4.59
N LEU A 559 26.35 20.21 3.27
CA LEU A 559 27.66 20.06 2.64
C LEU A 559 28.62 21.19 2.98
N LEU A 560 28.12 22.40 3.26
CA LEU A 560 28.96 23.55 3.65
C LEU A 560 29.66 23.32 5.00
N ASN A 561 29.08 22.48 5.86
CA ASN A 561 29.65 22.14 7.16
C ASN A 561 30.74 21.06 7.08
N LEU A 562 30.92 20.43 5.91
CA LEU A 562 31.94 19.42 5.70
C LEU A 562 33.28 20.06 5.32
N LYS A 563 34.35 19.29 5.56
CA LYS A 563 35.69 19.67 5.15
C LYS A 563 35.73 19.85 3.63
N ASP A 564 36.34 20.95 3.18
CA ASP A 564 36.49 21.33 1.77
C ASP A 564 35.16 21.67 1.04
N SER A 565 34.04 21.75 1.78
CA SER A 565 32.70 22.12 1.27
C SER A 565 32.36 21.42 -0.06
N PRO A 566 32.29 20.07 -0.06
CA PRO A 566 32.10 19.28 -1.27
C PRO A 566 30.77 19.62 -1.94
N THR A 567 30.67 19.26 -3.22
CA THR A 567 29.47 19.44 -4.02
C THR A 567 29.00 18.08 -4.50
N VAL A 568 27.70 17.83 -4.48
CA VAL A 568 27.08 16.61 -5.04
C VAL A 568 26.42 16.99 -6.36
N LYS A 569 26.70 16.24 -7.42
CA LYS A 569 26.14 16.50 -8.76
C LYS A 569 25.07 15.46 -9.08
N PHE A 570 23.97 15.89 -9.68
CA PHE A 570 22.90 15.04 -10.20
C PHE A 570 22.80 15.22 -11.71
N THR A 571 22.59 14.15 -12.47
CA THR A 571 22.49 14.20 -13.92
C THR A 571 21.38 13.31 -14.46
N ASP A 572 20.75 13.75 -15.55
CA ASP A 572 19.86 12.97 -16.42
C ASP A 572 20.56 12.56 -17.74
N GLY A 573 21.89 12.64 -17.79
CA GLY A 573 22.69 12.38 -18.98
C GLY A 573 22.80 13.56 -19.96
N GLU A 574 21.81 14.46 -19.99
CA GLU A 574 21.83 15.67 -20.82
C GLU A 574 22.25 16.92 -20.03
N LYS A 575 21.75 17.03 -18.80
CA LYS A 575 21.96 18.14 -17.87
C LYS A 575 22.59 17.62 -16.59
N THR A 576 23.36 18.49 -15.96
CA THR A 576 23.94 18.24 -14.65
C THR A 576 23.65 19.43 -13.75
N VAL A 577 23.12 19.16 -12.56
CA VAL A 577 22.86 20.15 -11.52
C VAL A 577 23.76 19.87 -10.34
N GLU A 578 24.48 20.89 -9.91
CA GLU A 578 25.38 20.83 -8.76
C GLU A 578 24.67 21.35 -7.49
N VAL A 579 24.75 20.58 -6.42
CA VAL A 579 24.19 20.91 -5.10
C VAL A 579 25.34 21.06 -4.11
N ASN A 580 25.49 22.27 -3.57
CA ASN A 580 26.52 22.65 -2.60
C ASN A 580 25.93 23.10 -1.25
N ASP A 581 24.71 22.67 -0.93
CA ASP A 581 24.01 23.01 0.31
C ASP A 581 23.52 21.72 1.01
N ILE A 582 22.21 21.50 1.13
CA ILE A 582 21.64 20.33 1.82
C ILE A 582 21.41 19.18 0.83
N VAL A 583 21.83 17.97 1.22
CA VAL A 583 21.53 16.71 0.55
C VAL A 583 20.88 15.74 1.55
N SER A 584 19.89 14.97 1.08
CA SER A 584 19.23 13.93 1.86
C SER A 584 20.03 12.63 1.76
N VAL A 585 20.52 12.14 2.90
CA VAL A 585 21.42 10.98 3.03
C VAL A 585 20.89 10.00 4.08
N PRO A 586 19.80 9.28 3.78
CA PRO A 586 19.13 8.48 4.79
C PRO A 586 19.98 7.29 5.24
N TYR A 587 19.74 6.83 6.45
CA TYR A 587 20.42 5.68 7.04
C TYR A 587 19.47 4.87 7.92
N PHE A 588 19.79 3.59 8.14
CA PHE A 588 19.06 2.75 9.09
C PHE A 588 19.71 2.81 10.49
N TYR A 589 21.03 2.66 10.52
CA TYR A 589 21.87 2.85 11.70
C TYR A 589 23.26 3.27 11.25
N LYS A 590 23.88 4.23 11.95
CA LYS A 590 25.31 4.53 11.84
C LYS A 590 25.87 5.03 13.18
N PRO A 591 27.17 4.83 13.48
CA PRO A 591 27.75 5.18 14.79
C PRO A 591 27.67 6.68 15.13
N ASP A 592 27.72 7.55 14.12
CA ASP A 592 27.61 9.02 14.21
C ASP A 592 26.16 9.52 14.03
N GLY A 593 25.19 8.60 13.94
CA GLY A 593 23.78 8.92 13.77
C GLY A 593 23.18 9.49 15.04
N GLU A 594 22.22 10.40 14.87
CA GLU A 594 21.41 10.93 15.97
C GLU A 594 20.50 9.85 16.57
N PHE A 595 19.99 8.96 15.72
CA PHE A 595 19.07 7.89 16.10
C PHE A 595 19.55 6.52 15.58
N ASN A 596 18.97 5.45 16.14
CA ASN A 596 19.25 4.07 15.76
C ASN A 596 17.92 3.33 15.58
N LEU A 597 17.62 2.89 14.35
CA LEU A 597 16.40 2.11 14.10
C LEU A 597 16.53 0.65 14.55
N CYS A 598 17.71 0.13 14.88
CA CYS A 598 17.79 -1.20 15.45
C CYS A 598 16.96 -1.28 16.74
N PHE A 599 16.28 -2.40 16.99
CA PHE A 599 15.67 -2.64 18.29
C PHE A 599 16.76 -2.76 19.36
N CYS A 600 17.91 -3.35 19.02
CA CYS A 600 19.07 -3.41 19.90
C CYS A 600 19.91 -2.13 19.89
N ASP A 601 20.60 -1.92 21.01
CA ASP A 601 21.66 -0.92 21.12
C ASP A 601 22.82 -1.25 20.17
N LYS A 602 23.47 -0.20 19.67
CA LYS A 602 24.59 -0.32 18.74
C LYS A 602 25.79 0.53 19.16
N PRO A 603 27.00 0.23 18.67
CA PRO A 603 28.15 1.08 18.90
C PRO A 603 27.95 2.51 18.37
N GLY A 604 28.21 3.52 19.19
CA GLY A 604 28.29 4.93 18.78
C GLY A 604 29.74 5.37 18.55
N ILE A 605 29.93 6.67 18.35
CA ILE A 605 31.26 7.29 18.31
C ILE A 605 31.97 7.25 19.68
N ASN A 606 33.31 7.25 19.65
CA ASN A 606 34.17 7.34 20.84
C ASN A 606 33.91 6.25 21.91
N GLY A 607 33.44 5.07 21.50
CA GLY A 607 33.15 3.95 22.40
C GLY A 607 31.84 4.10 23.18
N ASN A 608 31.03 5.11 22.90
CA ASN A 608 29.68 5.24 23.47
C ASN A 608 28.75 4.19 22.87
N VAL A 609 27.64 3.93 23.54
CA VAL A 609 26.54 3.11 23.02
C VAL A 609 25.45 4.04 22.49
N LEU A 610 25.00 3.81 21.26
CA LEU A 610 23.85 4.47 20.66
C LEU A 610 22.59 3.65 20.98
N PRO A 611 21.66 4.17 21.81
CA PRO A 611 20.49 3.41 22.24
C PRO A 611 19.58 3.04 21.07
N GLY A 612 19.19 1.78 20.99
CA GLY A 612 18.18 1.29 20.03
C GLY A 612 16.75 1.59 20.48
N LEU A 613 15.79 1.24 19.63
CA LEU A 613 14.37 1.51 19.87
C LEU A 613 13.85 0.87 21.16
N LYS A 614 14.34 -0.32 21.53
CA LYS A 614 13.94 -0.97 22.79
C LYS A 614 14.33 -0.12 24.01
N THR A 615 15.59 0.30 24.07
CA THR A 615 16.12 1.10 25.18
C THR A 615 15.43 2.47 25.27
N GLN A 616 15.06 3.06 24.13
CA GLN A 616 14.39 4.35 24.10
C GLN A 616 12.91 4.27 24.49
N TYR A 617 12.17 3.27 23.99
CA TYR A 617 10.70 3.29 24.02
C TYR A 617 10.04 2.19 24.86
N TYR A 618 10.78 1.17 25.27
CA TYR A 618 10.26 0.03 26.04
C TYR A 618 10.63 -0.06 27.53
N PRO A 619 11.36 0.87 28.19
CA PRO A 619 11.83 0.63 29.55
C PRO A 619 10.69 0.50 30.57
N GLN A 620 9.57 1.22 30.36
CA GLN A 620 8.38 1.09 31.23
C GLN A 620 7.69 -0.26 31.05
N LEU A 621 7.63 -0.79 29.83
CA LEU A 621 7.09 -2.12 29.60
C LEU A 621 7.99 -3.18 30.25
N GLU A 622 9.31 -3.12 30.07
CA GLU A 622 10.24 -4.06 30.71
C GLU A 622 10.10 -4.03 32.24
N LYS A 623 9.92 -2.84 32.83
CA LYS A 623 9.65 -2.70 34.27
C LYS A 623 8.31 -3.32 34.67
N ILE A 624 7.24 -3.11 33.89
CA ILE A 624 5.94 -3.71 34.15
C ILE A 624 6.02 -5.24 34.09
N LEU A 625 6.68 -5.81 33.08
CA LEU A 625 6.77 -7.26 32.93
C LEU A 625 7.60 -7.94 34.02
N THR A 626 8.53 -7.22 34.64
CA THR A 626 9.41 -7.79 35.68
C THR A 626 8.88 -7.61 37.11
N GLN A 627 8.03 -6.62 37.37
CA GLN A 627 7.65 -6.22 38.73
C GLN A 627 6.15 -6.33 39.03
N THR A 628 5.31 -6.64 38.03
CA THR A 628 3.88 -6.39 38.17
C THR A 628 3.05 -7.58 38.64
N LYS A 629 2.02 -7.24 39.41
CA LYS A 629 0.90 -8.10 39.77
C LYS A 629 -0.31 -7.69 38.94
N LYS A 630 -0.88 -8.62 38.18
CA LYS A 630 -2.23 -8.45 37.64
C LYS A 630 -3.20 -8.68 38.79
N VAL A 631 -4.04 -7.69 39.07
CA VAL A 631 -5.02 -7.71 40.15
C VAL A 631 -6.40 -7.65 39.53
N VAL A 632 -7.24 -8.63 39.84
CA VAL A 632 -8.65 -8.63 39.47
C VAL A 632 -9.46 -8.26 40.69
N ARG A 633 -10.30 -7.23 40.55
CA ARG A 633 -11.24 -6.75 41.57
C ARG A 633 -12.58 -6.42 40.91
N TYR A 634 -13.62 -6.29 41.72
CA TYR A 634 -14.96 -5.94 41.28
C TYR A 634 -15.30 -4.50 41.64
N PHE A 635 -15.97 -3.80 40.71
CA PHE A 635 -16.32 -2.40 40.86
C PHE A 635 -17.79 -2.17 40.50
N LEU A 636 -18.43 -1.23 41.21
CA LEU A 636 -19.75 -0.72 40.85
C LEU A 636 -19.59 0.59 40.06
N LEU A 637 -19.53 0.48 38.74
CA LEU A 637 -19.30 1.61 37.83
C LEU A 637 -20.62 2.19 37.33
N THR A 638 -20.73 3.52 37.34
CA THR A 638 -21.89 4.25 36.83
C THR A 638 -21.78 4.50 35.32
N PRO A 639 -22.89 4.82 34.61
CA PRO A 639 -22.83 5.22 33.20
C PRO A 639 -21.91 6.41 32.95
N ARG A 640 -21.84 7.36 33.90
CA ARG A 640 -20.93 8.50 33.84
C ARG A 640 -19.46 8.09 33.93
N ASP A 641 -19.14 7.08 34.73
CA ASP A 641 -17.77 6.57 34.85
C ASP A 641 -17.26 5.94 33.55
N ILE A 642 -18.16 5.28 32.82
CA ILE A 642 -17.87 4.70 31.52
C ILE A 642 -17.78 5.78 30.44
N LEU A 643 -18.68 6.77 30.45
CA LEU A 643 -18.65 7.89 29.51
C LEU A 643 -17.35 8.70 29.63
N GLU A 644 -16.89 8.94 30.86
CA GLU A 644 -15.66 9.69 31.16
C GLU A 644 -14.42 8.76 31.27
N LEU A 645 -14.52 7.51 30.81
CA LEU A 645 -13.45 6.53 30.91
C LEU A 645 -12.32 6.90 29.96
N ASP A 646 -11.12 7.05 30.53
CA ASP A 646 -9.88 7.13 29.79
C ASP A 646 -8.93 6.06 30.35
N LEU A 647 -8.62 5.05 29.54
CA LEU A 647 -7.77 3.93 29.95
C LEU A 647 -6.28 4.35 30.09
N LEU A 648 -5.91 5.54 29.60
CA LEU A 648 -4.59 6.14 29.79
C LEU A 648 -4.44 6.85 31.15
N ILE A 649 -5.53 7.03 31.90
CA ILE A 649 -5.49 7.64 33.24
C ILE A 649 -5.51 6.53 34.31
N PRO A 650 -4.49 6.43 35.17
CA PRO A 650 -4.45 5.44 36.23
C PRO A 650 -5.58 5.60 37.26
N VAL A 651 -5.83 4.54 38.01
CA VAL A 651 -6.72 4.53 39.17
C VAL A 651 -5.94 4.26 40.46
N TYR A 652 -6.36 4.92 41.53
CA TYR A 652 -5.82 4.73 42.88
C TYR A 652 -6.81 3.96 43.75
N LEU A 653 -6.30 3.00 44.51
CA LEU A 653 -7.06 2.19 45.48
C LEU A 653 -6.39 2.27 46.86
N GLU A 654 -7.07 2.91 47.82
CA GLU A 654 -6.59 3.07 49.21
C GLU A 654 -6.44 1.72 49.91
N GLN A 655 -7.38 0.78 49.73
CA GLN A 655 -7.27 -0.57 50.31
C GLN A 655 -6.03 -1.36 49.88
N ASP A 656 -5.39 -0.97 48.78
CA ASP A 656 -4.15 -1.58 48.29
C ASP A 656 -2.93 -0.65 48.42
N SER A 657 -3.14 0.60 48.85
CA SER A 657 -2.14 1.67 48.85
C SER A 657 -1.34 1.74 47.55
N SER A 658 -2.01 1.56 46.39
CA SER A 658 -1.34 1.35 45.11
C SER A 658 -2.09 2.01 43.95
N TYR A 659 -1.33 2.37 42.91
CA TYR A 659 -1.84 2.85 41.63
C TYR A 659 -1.87 1.71 40.61
N TYR A 660 -2.84 1.75 39.72
CA TYR A 660 -3.05 0.75 38.69
C TYR A 660 -3.40 1.43 37.37
N TYR A 661 -2.92 0.89 36.24
CA TYR A 661 -3.59 1.15 34.97
C TYR A 661 -4.68 0.09 34.75
N ILE A 662 -5.73 0.48 34.04
CA ILE A 662 -6.85 -0.41 33.73
C ILE A 662 -6.51 -1.17 32.46
N ASN A 663 -6.30 -2.49 32.57
CA ASN A 663 -6.08 -3.34 31.41
C ASN A 663 -7.42 -3.65 30.71
N LYS A 664 -8.43 -4.01 31.51
CA LYS A 664 -9.74 -4.43 31.00
C LYS A 664 -10.85 -4.17 32.02
N ILE A 665 -11.97 -3.66 31.56
CA ILE A 665 -13.26 -3.67 32.25
C ILE A 665 -14.10 -4.72 31.52
N ASP A 666 -14.43 -5.80 32.21
CA ASP A 666 -15.04 -6.98 31.62
C ASP A 666 -16.56 -6.97 31.82
N SER A 667 -17.31 -6.96 30.71
CA SER A 667 -18.76 -7.16 30.70
C SER A 667 -19.54 -6.21 31.62
N TRP A 668 -19.22 -4.91 31.59
CA TRP A 668 -19.89 -3.88 32.38
C TRP A 668 -21.39 -3.81 32.07
N ARG A 669 -22.19 -3.78 33.15
CA ARG A 669 -23.63 -3.49 33.13
C ARG A 669 -23.95 -2.57 34.28
N LYS A 670 -24.80 -1.56 34.03
CA LYS A 670 -25.23 -0.62 35.06
C LYS A 670 -25.85 -1.35 36.27
N GLY A 671 -25.35 -1.02 37.45
CA GLY A 671 -25.87 -1.53 38.73
C GLY A 671 -25.41 -2.94 39.08
N GLN A 672 -24.52 -3.54 38.27
CA GLN A 672 -23.94 -4.85 38.54
C GLN A 672 -22.45 -4.72 38.90
N PRO A 673 -21.96 -5.54 39.85
CA PRO A 673 -20.53 -5.81 40.01
C PRO A 673 -19.84 -6.10 38.68
N THR A 674 -18.87 -5.27 38.33
CA THR A 674 -18.10 -5.42 37.09
C THR A 674 -16.68 -5.82 37.41
N LYS A 675 -16.20 -6.89 36.77
CA LYS A 675 -14.83 -7.37 36.93
C LYS A 675 -13.87 -6.42 36.20
N VAL A 676 -12.85 -5.94 36.89
CA VAL A 676 -11.83 -5.06 36.33
C VAL A 676 -10.46 -5.70 36.53
N GLU A 677 -9.73 -5.82 35.43
CA GLU A 677 -8.35 -6.27 35.39
C GLU A 677 -7.43 -5.06 35.48
N LEU A 678 -6.66 -5.02 36.56
CA LEU A 678 -5.77 -3.93 36.92
C LEU A 678 -4.32 -4.43 36.87
N VAL A 679 -3.42 -3.57 36.43
CA VAL A 679 -1.99 -3.87 36.37
C VAL A 679 -1.27 -2.80 37.19
N LYS A 680 -0.60 -3.24 38.25
CA LYS A 680 0.01 -2.34 39.24
C LYS A 680 1.08 -1.47 38.60
N LEU A 681 1.01 -0.17 38.84
CA LEU A 681 2.05 0.78 38.48
C LEU A 681 2.97 1.01 39.69
N GLY A 682 4.27 0.78 39.51
CA GLY A 682 5.28 1.04 40.55
C GLY A 682 5.62 -0.18 41.38
#